data_AF-A0AAE5CCS2-F1
#
_entry.id   AF-A0AAE5CCS2-F1
#
_cell.length_a   1.000
_cell.length_b   1.000
_cell.length_c   1.000
_cell.angle_alpha   90.00
_cell.angle_beta   90.00
_cell.angle_gamma   90.00
#
_symmetry.space_group_name_H-M   'P 1'
#
loop_
_entity.id
_entity.type
_entity.pdbx_description
1 polymer ?
#
loop_
_entity_poly.entity_id
_entity_poly.type
_entity_poly.pdbx_seq_one_letter_code
_entity_poly.pdbx_strand_id
1 'polypeptide(L)'
;MYSLRLLGVVALEGPSGPVTGRATQRRRLALLALLGSAAEDGWTRDKLIGLLWPEKGNEQARHLLSDSLYVLRRELGEDAISASGEVLRLDSGVVWTDVAAFETAIRKGELNEAVSLYHGPFLDGFNLGDGAEHWVDAKRSRLALLHAKALETLAQQAEDANDTTSAVEWWQKLAVQEPYDSRIALRLMQSHVAAGNHGAALEHARVHGLLMQEKLGADPAPEVLAYAAKLRQQQERVAAADAIGERSAEARSGEARTVLSSTVVATLPAVRSTLRKPALSVAALTLAVIAAAAVLWLNRGPTGPAVRARFTQLTFSGNVIWAEISPDGELLAYVEDGKPSRLLVRDLTGERAIEIASFVYALDLRWSPDGSSLLFGYADTTRGWVTEVYPRLGGVPRVLPIATHHHAWSPDGSQIAQWNQSWPRRINPIVLTTLATGDTSWVSTPDSIEFLLNGNWSPDGSSIALLSLEPSVAKAKLWTVALDGSVWHQLVTETGGLSPPRWSRRGDAVYYLHGNELRKLRVTPEGERQSDPQVLEVGLDANTRAGLSLSADGRKLAFIKRGSRSNLWSLPVEKPEAGARPTPVQLTRGTASKSAPSLSPDGKWIAFTQYRNEGDVFVIPAGGGPPRRVTSSGEVMSAPAWSPDGRTLAYVADHQGTGKVRTVAFEGGVEHTYKDTHAAGDLVWAPGARILYRRPGNRNFHLLDPATEAVKRLVPSDSVGWTFSARYSPTADRVALLWNRVPAGVWIVSLRDSSQSLLLRRTGSQAQPPIGWSADGGSVYVMDAGSRDILRVPLAGGDPTVVATLPFEASGSGQLSIRCTATEREAGLTLLCTVSERMSDAWTIENFDPDIR
;
A
#
# COMPACT_ATOMS: atom_id res chain seq x y z
N MET A 1 -9.66 -13.29 -42.06
CA MET A 1 -8.36 -12.82 -41.55
C MET A 1 -8.38 -12.94 -40.04
N TYR A 2 -7.26 -13.34 -39.43
CA TYR A 2 -7.10 -13.39 -37.99
C TYR A 2 -6.52 -12.06 -37.47
N SER A 3 -6.85 -11.71 -36.24
CA SER A 3 -6.34 -10.53 -35.53
C SER A 3 -5.60 -10.99 -34.27
N LEU A 4 -4.31 -10.66 -34.18
CA LEU A 4 -3.47 -10.92 -33.03
C LEU A 4 -3.13 -9.59 -32.34
N ARG A 5 -3.74 -9.38 -31.17
CA ARG A 5 -3.50 -8.21 -30.32
C ARG A 5 -2.38 -8.51 -29.34
N LEU A 6 -1.36 -7.66 -29.32
CA LEU A 6 -0.15 -7.76 -28.50
C LEU A 6 0.16 -6.47 -27.73
N LEU A 7 -0.48 -5.33 -28.07
CA LEU A 7 -0.41 -4.08 -27.30
C LEU A 7 -1.54 -4.06 -26.27
N GLY A 8 -1.22 -4.35 -25.01
CA GLY A 8 -2.18 -4.64 -23.96
C GLY A 8 -2.38 -6.15 -23.78
N VAL A 9 -3.61 -6.56 -23.45
CA VAL A 9 -3.94 -7.98 -23.21
C VAL A 9 -3.83 -8.79 -24.50
N VAL A 10 -3.07 -9.88 -24.46
CA VAL A 10 -2.87 -10.76 -25.62
C VAL A 10 -4.17 -11.46 -26.01
N ALA A 11 -4.61 -11.28 -27.26
CA ALA A 11 -5.81 -11.91 -27.79
C ALA A 11 -5.63 -12.34 -29.24
N LEU A 12 -6.20 -13.49 -29.59
CA LEU A 12 -6.24 -14.01 -30.97
C LEU A 12 -7.69 -14.23 -31.39
N GLU A 13 -8.13 -13.47 -32.39
CA GLU A 13 -9.48 -13.52 -32.95
C GLU A 13 -9.44 -14.01 -34.39
N GLY A 14 -10.39 -14.88 -34.73
CA GLY A 14 -10.58 -15.38 -36.08
C GLY A 14 -11.82 -14.77 -36.75
N PRO A 15 -12.10 -15.16 -38.01
CA PRO A 15 -13.23 -14.64 -38.78
C PRO A 15 -14.61 -14.87 -38.14
N SER A 16 -14.73 -15.90 -37.29
CA SER A 16 -15.96 -16.33 -36.62
C SER A 16 -16.01 -15.98 -35.12
N GLY A 17 -15.05 -15.21 -34.61
CA GLY A 17 -14.94 -14.84 -33.20
C GLY A 17 -13.62 -15.31 -32.54
N PRO A 18 -13.54 -15.33 -31.20
CA PRO A 18 -12.32 -15.70 -30.48
C PRO A 18 -11.84 -17.11 -30.84
N VAL A 19 -10.55 -17.25 -31.17
CA VAL A 19 -9.96 -18.57 -31.42
C VAL A 19 -9.85 -19.29 -30.07
N THR A 20 -10.23 -20.56 -30.01
CA THR A 20 -10.11 -21.39 -28.81
C THR A 20 -9.38 -22.70 -29.14
N GLY A 21 -8.95 -23.45 -28.12
CA GLY A 21 -8.32 -24.76 -28.32
C GLY A 21 -6.79 -24.74 -28.38
N ARG A 22 -6.18 -25.59 -29.21
CA ARG A 22 -4.73 -25.84 -29.13
C ARG A 22 -3.88 -24.65 -29.58
N ALA A 23 -4.39 -23.81 -30.47
CA ALA A 23 -3.70 -22.60 -30.93
C ALA A 23 -3.54 -21.54 -29.83
N THR A 24 -4.47 -21.50 -28.85
CA THR A 24 -4.42 -20.54 -27.73
C THR A 24 -3.69 -21.05 -26.50
N GLN A 25 -3.04 -22.21 -26.58
CA GLN A 25 -2.16 -22.66 -25.51
C GLN A 25 -0.97 -21.71 -25.36
N ARG A 26 -0.59 -21.41 -24.11
CA ARG A 26 0.40 -20.40 -23.75
C ARG A 26 1.66 -20.41 -24.63
N ARG A 27 2.27 -21.57 -24.86
CA ARG A 27 3.51 -21.69 -25.65
C ARG A 27 3.31 -21.39 -27.16
N ARG A 28 2.13 -21.69 -27.71
CA ARG A 28 1.83 -21.41 -29.13
C ARG A 28 1.45 -19.95 -29.34
N LEU A 29 0.72 -19.35 -28.38
CA LEU A 29 0.52 -17.89 -28.35
C LEU A 29 1.84 -17.13 -28.17
N ALA A 30 2.76 -17.64 -27.35
CA ALA A 30 4.09 -17.05 -27.19
C ALA A 30 4.89 -17.07 -28.49
N LEU A 31 4.83 -18.18 -29.24
CA LEU A 31 5.42 -18.27 -30.57
C LEU A 31 4.78 -17.28 -31.56
N LEU A 32 3.45 -17.17 -31.58
CA LEU A 32 2.75 -16.19 -32.41
C LEU A 32 3.09 -14.75 -32.03
N ALA A 33 3.22 -14.44 -30.75
CA ALA A 33 3.60 -13.11 -30.27
C ALA A 33 5.02 -12.72 -30.71
N LEU A 34 5.97 -13.66 -30.66
CA LEU A 34 7.31 -13.46 -31.19
C LEU A 34 7.25 -13.21 -32.71
N LEU A 35 6.62 -14.09 -33.47
CA LEU A 35 6.51 -13.93 -34.93
C LEU A 35 5.79 -12.64 -35.33
N GLY A 36 4.71 -12.30 -34.63
CA GLY A 36 3.88 -11.12 -34.87
C GLY A 36 4.52 -9.78 -34.47
N SER A 37 5.65 -9.81 -33.77
CA SER A 37 6.39 -8.61 -33.33
C SER A 37 7.69 -8.37 -34.11
N ALA A 38 8.06 -9.28 -35.02
CA ALA A 38 9.27 -9.19 -35.85
C ALA A 38 9.09 -8.45 -37.19
N ALA A 39 7.90 -7.91 -37.48
CA ALA A 39 7.59 -7.32 -38.79
C ALA A 39 8.06 -8.23 -39.95
N GLU A 40 8.51 -7.67 -41.07
CA GLU A 40 8.96 -8.44 -42.25
C GLU A 40 10.28 -9.21 -42.03
N ASP A 41 11.03 -8.90 -40.96
CA ASP A 41 12.37 -9.47 -40.73
C ASP A 41 12.30 -10.96 -40.33
N GLY A 42 11.26 -11.35 -39.59
CA GLY A 42 11.05 -12.72 -39.10
C GLY A 42 11.99 -13.15 -37.98
N TRP A 43 11.89 -14.41 -37.56
CA TRP A 43 12.74 -15.00 -36.51
C TRP A 43 13.43 -16.28 -36.98
N THR A 44 14.68 -16.48 -36.59
CA THR A 44 15.37 -17.76 -36.80
C THR A 44 14.86 -18.83 -35.81
N ARG A 45 14.82 -20.09 -36.23
CA ARG A 45 14.40 -21.22 -35.37
C ARG A 45 15.21 -21.32 -34.08
N ASP A 46 16.54 -21.19 -34.17
CA ASP A 46 17.42 -21.28 -33.00
C ASP A 46 17.15 -20.15 -31.99
N LYS A 47 16.84 -18.93 -32.46
CA LYS A 47 16.52 -17.80 -31.58
C LYS A 47 15.16 -17.98 -30.91
N LEU A 48 14.15 -18.49 -31.62
CA LEU A 48 12.86 -18.86 -31.03
C LEU A 48 13.00 -19.96 -29.99
N ILE A 49 13.86 -20.95 -30.25
CA ILE A 49 14.17 -22.02 -29.32
C ILE A 49 14.80 -21.48 -28.04
N GLY A 50 15.84 -20.64 -28.18
CA GLY A 50 16.52 -20.04 -27.03
C GLY A 50 15.60 -19.18 -26.16
N LEU A 51 14.62 -18.49 -26.77
CA LEU A 51 13.66 -17.66 -26.04
C LEU A 51 12.53 -18.47 -25.37
N LEU A 52 11.99 -19.49 -26.05
CA LEU A 52 10.81 -20.21 -25.57
C LEU A 52 11.13 -21.46 -24.73
N TRP A 53 12.28 -22.10 -24.97
CA TRP A 53 12.69 -23.34 -24.33
C TRP A 53 14.18 -23.32 -23.90
N PRO A 54 14.63 -22.34 -23.10
CA PRO A 54 16.04 -22.24 -22.67
C PRO A 54 16.53 -23.46 -21.87
N GLU A 55 15.63 -24.10 -21.13
CA GLU A 55 15.92 -25.24 -20.24
C GLU A 55 15.88 -26.62 -20.91
N LYS A 56 15.66 -26.68 -22.24
CA LYS A 56 15.50 -27.95 -22.97
C LYS A 56 16.70 -28.23 -23.87
N GLY A 57 17.08 -29.51 -23.94
CA GLY A 57 18.09 -29.95 -24.90
C GLY A 57 17.67 -29.64 -26.35
N ASN A 58 18.65 -29.35 -27.21
CA ASN A 58 18.44 -28.79 -28.55
C ASN A 58 17.48 -29.64 -29.42
N GLU A 59 17.59 -30.97 -29.39
CA GLU A 59 16.68 -31.87 -30.14
C GLU A 59 15.23 -31.80 -29.63
N GLN A 60 15.05 -31.79 -28.30
CA GLN A 60 13.72 -31.74 -27.69
C GLN A 60 13.04 -30.39 -27.96
N ALA A 61 13.79 -29.29 -27.91
CA ALA A 61 13.27 -27.96 -28.22
C ALA A 61 12.87 -27.81 -29.70
N ARG A 62 13.65 -28.38 -30.63
CA ARG A 62 13.30 -28.43 -32.06
C ARG A 62 12.01 -29.21 -32.30
N HIS A 63 11.84 -30.35 -31.63
CA HIS A 63 10.60 -31.12 -31.72
C HIS A 63 9.38 -30.32 -31.22
N LEU A 64 9.53 -29.60 -30.09
CA LEU A 64 8.47 -28.75 -29.54
C LEU A 64 8.12 -27.56 -30.45
N LEU A 65 9.12 -26.96 -31.11
CA LEU A 65 8.90 -25.93 -32.11
C LEU A 65 8.11 -26.48 -33.31
N SER A 66 8.51 -27.65 -33.82
CA SER A 66 7.82 -28.30 -34.94
C SER A 66 6.36 -28.68 -34.61
N ASP A 67 6.08 -29.24 -33.43
CA ASP A 67 4.69 -29.50 -32.98
C ASP A 67 3.89 -28.20 -32.88
N SER A 68 4.50 -27.13 -32.35
CA SER A 68 3.84 -25.83 -32.22
C SER A 68 3.47 -25.24 -33.58
N LEU A 69 4.39 -25.30 -34.55
CA LEU A 69 4.15 -24.82 -35.92
C LEU A 69 3.10 -25.65 -36.65
N TYR A 70 3.14 -26.99 -36.52
CA TYR A 70 2.15 -27.87 -37.14
C TYR A 70 0.73 -27.56 -36.66
N VAL A 71 0.55 -27.40 -35.34
CA VAL A 71 -0.74 -27.04 -34.77
C VAL A 71 -1.19 -25.66 -35.23
N LEU A 72 -0.30 -24.66 -35.22
CA LEU A 72 -0.66 -23.30 -35.63
C LEU A 72 -1.07 -23.23 -37.11
N ARG A 73 -0.37 -23.92 -38.01
CA ARG A 73 -0.74 -24.00 -39.43
C ARG A 73 -2.07 -24.72 -39.66
N ARG A 74 -2.33 -25.79 -38.90
CA ARG A 74 -3.60 -26.50 -38.99
C ARG A 74 -4.80 -25.63 -38.55
N GLU A 75 -4.62 -24.80 -37.53
CA GLU A 75 -5.70 -24.00 -36.93
C GLU A 75 -5.89 -22.63 -37.61
N LEU A 76 -4.81 -22.03 -38.14
CA LEU A 76 -4.82 -20.70 -38.75
C LEU A 76 -4.73 -20.72 -40.28
N GLY A 77 -4.47 -21.88 -40.87
CA GLY A 77 -4.16 -22.05 -42.29
C GLY A 77 -2.66 -22.22 -42.54
N GLU A 78 -2.31 -23.05 -43.53
CA GLU A 78 -0.90 -23.36 -43.86
C GLU A 78 -0.08 -22.11 -44.20
N ASP A 79 -0.73 -21.12 -44.83
CA ASP A 79 -0.09 -19.87 -45.24
C ASP A 79 0.12 -18.88 -44.08
N ALA A 80 -0.45 -19.14 -42.88
CA ALA A 80 -0.33 -18.22 -41.76
C ALA A 80 1.12 -18.03 -41.27
N ILE A 81 1.94 -19.08 -41.38
CA ILE A 81 3.36 -19.05 -40.98
C ILE A 81 4.22 -19.60 -42.11
N SER A 82 4.87 -18.70 -42.83
CA SER A 82 5.81 -19.06 -43.89
C SER A 82 7.21 -19.35 -43.33
N ALA A 83 7.92 -20.25 -44.00
CA ALA A 83 9.30 -20.59 -43.68
C ALA A 83 10.17 -20.32 -44.91
N SER A 84 11.20 -19.48 -44.75
CA SER A 84 12.21 -19.22 -45.77
C SER A 84 13.57 -19.60 -45.20
N GLY A 85 14.04 -20.81 -45.53
CA GLY A 85 15.23 -21.40 -44.90
C GLY A 85 15.06 -21.58 -43.39
N GLU A 86 15.93 -20.95 -42.60
CA GLU A 86 15.90 -20.95 -41.13
C GLU A 86 15.00 -19.87 -40.50
N VAL A 87 14.43 -18.98 -41.31
CA VAL A 87 13.60 -17.87 -40.83
C VAL A 87 12.12 -18.22 -40.95
N LEU A 88 11.39 -18.01 -39.86
CA LEU A 88 9.94 -18.12 -39.77
C LEU A 88 9.33 -16.72 -39.74
N ARG A 89 8.26 -16.52 -40.50
CA ARG A 89 7.51 -15.26 -40.60
C ARG A 89 6.02 -15.50 -40.43
N LEU A 90 5.35 -14.55 -39.81
CA LEU A 90 3.90 -14.49 -39.80
C LEU A 90 3.42 -13.76 -41.05
N ASP A 91 2.49 -14.33 -41.80
CA ASP A 91 1.92 -13.66 -42.97
C ASP A 91 0.87 -12.63 -42.53
N SER A 92 1.15 -11.35 -42.75
CA SER A 92 0.28 -10.24 -42.36
C SER A 92 -1.04 -10.18 -43.15
N GLY A 93 -1.13 -10.84 -44.31
CA GLY A 93 -2.36 -11.01 -45.09
C GLY A 93 -3.29 -12.07 -44.49
N VAL A 94 -2.77 -12.97 -43.65
CA VAL A 94 -3.53 -14.01 -42.96
C VAL A 94 -3.80 -13.63 -41.50
N VAL A 95 -2.77 -13.15 -40.80
CA VAL A 95 -2.81 -12.76 -39.38
C VAL A 95 -2.32 -11.33 -39.22
N TRP A 96 -3.25 -10.40 -39.04
CA TRP A 96 -2.94 -9.01 -38.73
C TRP A 96 -2.45 -8.87 -37.28
N THR A 97 -1.47 -8.00 -37.04
CA THR A 97 -0.98 -7.70 -35.67
C THR A 97 -0.99 -6.20 -35.39
N ASP A 98 -1.44 -5.85 -34.19
CA ASP A 98 -1.51 -4.45 -33.75
C ASP A 98 -0.11 -3.80 -33.60
N VAL A 99 0.90 -4.56 -33.18
CA VAL A 99 2.30 -4.10 -33.09
C VAL A 99 2.85 -3.74 -34.47
N ALA A 100 2.65 -4.60 -35.48
CA ALA A 100 3.14 -4.32 -36.83
C ALA A 100 2.39 -3.15 -37.48
N ALA A 101 1.08 -3.05 -37.23
CA ALA A 101 0.26 -1.92 -37.66
C ALA A 101 0.74 -0.61 -37.00
N PHE A 102 0.96 -0.62 -35.68
CA PHE A 102 1.49 0.51 -34.92
C PHE A 102 2.85 0.98 -35.46
N GLU A 103 3.82 0.07 -35.60
CA GLU A 103 5.15 0.40 -36.12
C GLU A 103 5.10 0.91 -37.57
N THR A 104 4.13 0.48 -38.36
CA THR A 104 3.92 0.95 -39.73
C THR A 104 3.30 2.35 -39.76
N ALA A 105 2.28 2.62 -38.95
CA ALA A 105 1.67 3.94 -38.82
C ALA A 105 2.71 4.98 -38.35
N ILE A 106 3.57 4.61 -37.38
CA ILE A 106 4.69 5.45 -36.94
C ILE A 106 5.66 5.75 -38.10
N ARG A 107 6.03 4.76 -38.92
CA ARG A 107 6.93 4.97 -40.07
C ARG A 107 6.32 5.87 -41.14
N LYS A 108 5.01 5.78 -41.37
CA LYS A 108 4.28 6.59 -42.35
C LYS A 108 3.95 8.00 -41.86
N GLY A 109 4.12 8.28 -40.57
CA GLY A 109 3.71 9.54 -39.96
C GLY A 109 2.20 9.66 -39.71
N GLU A 110 1.47 8.56 -39.76
CA GLU A 110 0.02 8.48 -39.49
C GLU A 110 -0.22 8.44 -37.97
N LEU A 111 0.14 9.53 -37.27
CA LEU A 111 0.25 9.55 -35.81
C LEU A 111 -1.08 9.28 -35.08
N ASN A 112 -2.21 9.78 -35.61
CA ASN A 112 -3.54 9.52 -35.03
C ASN A 112 -3.88 8.01 -35.06
N GLU A 113 -3.56 7.34 -36.15
CA GLU A 113 -3.75 5.89 -36.27
C GLU A 113 -2.82 5.15 -35.31
N ALA A 114 -1.54 5.55 -35.24
CA ALA A 114 -0.58 4.95 -34.32
C ALA A 114 -1.04 5.05 -32.85
N VAL A 115 -1.49 6.23 -32.39
CA VAL A 115 -2.00 6.40 -31.03
C VAL A 115 -3.25 5.55 -30.79
N SER A 116 -4.14 5.42 -31.78
CA SER A 116 -5.34 4.58 -31.65
C SER A 116 -5.03 3.08 -31.54
N LEU A 117 -3.91 2.62 -32.09
CA LEU A 117 -3.51 1.21 -32.07
C LEU A 117 -2.82 0.81 -30.75
N TYR A 118 -2.31 1.78 -29.99
CA TYR A 118 -1.60 1.53 -28.74
C TYR A 118 -2.56 1.49 -27.54
N HIS A 119 -2.99 0.29 -27.16
CA HIS A 119 -3.97 0.09 -26.09
C HIS A 119 -3.34 -0.22 -24.72
N GLY A 120 -2.01 -0.41 -24.66
CA GLY A 120 -1.30 -0.73 -23.43
C GLY A 120 0.10 -1.32 -23.68
N PRO A 121 0.81 -1.69 -22.61
CA PRO A 121 2.16 -2.26 -22.73
C PRO A 121 2.18 -3.52 -23.58
N PHE A 122 3.27 -3.72 -24.34
CA PHE A 122 3.48 -4.94 -25.11
C PHE A 122 3.42 -6.18 -24.20
N LEU A 123 2.58 -7.15 -24.55
CA LEU A 123 2.32 -8.38 -23.79
C LEU A 123 1.94 -8.14 -22.33
N ASP A 124 1.00 -7.23 -22.08
CA ASP A 124 0.57 -6.91 -20.72
C ASP A 124 -0.06 -8.15 -20.05
N GLY A 125 0.50 -8.53 -18.90
CA GLY A 125 0.10 -9.73 -18.16
C GLY A 125 0.45 -11.08 -18.83
N PHE A 126 1.20 -11.10 -19.94
CA PHE A 126 1.55 -12.34 -20.66
C PHE A 126 3.07 -12.59 -20.66
N ASN A 127 3.50 -13.70 -20.03
CA ASN A 127 4.92 -14.04 -19.88
C ASN A 127 5.34 -15.14 -20.90
N LEU A 128 6.36 -14.83 -21.74
CA LEU A 128 6.94 -15.71 -22.77
C LEU A 128 7.88 -16.82 -22.22
N GLY A 129 8.28 -16.71 -20.95
CA GLY A 129 9.24 -17.57 -20.24
C GLY A 129 10.50 -16.82 -19.82
N ASP A 130 11.20 -17.34 -18.81
CA ASP A 130 12.34 -16.70 -18.14
C ASP A 130 13.49 -16.31 -19.10
N GLY A 131 13.65 -17.04 -20.22
CA GLY A 131 14.67 -16.76 -21.24
C GLY A 131 14.39 -15.55 -22.14
N ALA A 132 13.19 -14.97 -22.09
CA ALA A 132 12.75 -13.91 -23.02
C ALA A 132 12.47 -12.55 -22.36
N GLU A 133 12.57 -12.45 -21.03
CA GLU A 133 12.16 -11.25 -20.27
C GLU A 133 12.89 -9.98 -20.72
N HIS A 134 14.23 -10.02 -20.82
CA HIS A 134 15.01 -8.87 -21.28
C HIS A 134 14.61 -8.38 -22.69
N TRP A 135 14.29 -9.30 -23.60
CA TRP A 135 13.87 -8.92 -24.95
C TRP A 135 12.48 -8.28 -24.95
N VAL A 136 11.55 -8.82 -24.14
CA VAL A 136 10.19 -8.26 -23.97
C VAL A 136 10.27 -6.85 -23.40
N ASP A 137 11.07 -6.65 -22.35
CA ASP A 137 11.19 -5.34 -21.70
C ASP A 137 11.82 -4.29 -22.64
N ALA A 138 12.82 -4.69 -23.44
CA ALA A 138 13.41 -3.81 -24.46
C ALA A 138 12.39 -3.43 -25.54
N LYS A 139 11.60 -4.38 -26.06
CA LYS A 139 10.55 -4.11 -27.06
C LYS A 139 9.42 -3.25 -26.48
N ARG A 140 8.98 -3.55 -25.24
CA ARG A 140 7.96 -2.77 -24.51
C ARG A 140 8.39 -1.32 -24.31
N SER A 141 9.62 -1.11 -23.86
CA SER A 141 10.19 0.23 -23.66
C SER A 141 10.29 1.02 -24.97
N ARG A 142 10.74 0.37 -26.06
CA ARG A 142 10.80 0.99 -27.40
C ARG A 142 9.42 1.43 -27.90
N LEU A 143 8.41 0.56 -27.78
CA LEU A 143 7.06 0.86 -28.25
C LEU A 143 6.41 1.98 -27.43
N ALA A 144 6.59 1.98 -26.11
CA ALA A 144 6.13 3.06 -25.23
C ALA A 144 6.77 4.40 -25.61
N LEU A 145 8.08 4.43 -25.87
CA LEU A 145 8.78 5.65 -26.29
C LEU A 145 8.25 6.20 -27.63
N LEU A 146 8.00 5.33 -28.61
CA LEU A 146 7.41 5.74 -29.89
C LEU A 146 6.01 6.32 -29.72
N HIS A 147 5.19 5.71 -28.85
CA HIS A 147 3.84 6.19 -28.55
C HIS A 147 3.87 7.55 -27.84
N ALA A 148 4.73 7.72 -26.82
CA ALA A 148 4.91 8.99 -26.13
C ALA A 148 5.31 10.12 -27.10
N LYS A 149 6.25 9.84 -28.01
CA LYS A 149 6.68 10.81 -29.02
C LYS A 149 5.57 11.17 -30.00
N ALA A 150 4.72 10.20 -30.38
CA ALA A 150 3.56 10.46 -31.23
C ALA A 150 2.52 11.36 -30.54
N LEU A 151 2.19 11.07 -29.27
CA LEU A 151 1.31 11.89 -28.45
C LEU A 151 1.84 13.32 -28.29
N GLU A 152 3.12 13.46 -28.00
CA GLU A 152 3.77 14.76 -27.84
C GLU A 152 3.73 15.58 -29.14
N THR A 153 3.97 14.93 -30.28
CA THR A 153 3.92 15.60 -31.59
C THR A 153 2.50 16.05 -31.93
N LEU A 154 1.48 15.21 -31.66
CA LEU A 154 0.07 15.57 -31.85
C LEU A 154 -0.36 16.70 -30.91
N ALA A 155 0.10 16.69 -29.66
CA ALA A 155 -0.17 17.76 -28.70
C ALA A 155 0.42 19.10 -29.19
N GLN A 156 1.67 19.08 -29.67
CA GLN A 156 2.32 20.27 -30.23
C GLN A 156 1.59 20.78 -31.49
N GLN A 157 1.23 19.89 -32.42
CA GLN A 157 0.47 20.27 -33.62
C GLN A 157 -0.89 20.89 -33.28
N ALA A 158 -1.57 20.38 -32.25
CA ALA A 158 -2.83 20.93 -31.77
C ALA A 158 -2.64 22.32 -31.14
N GLU A 159 -1.59 22.51 -30.33
CA GLU A 159 -1.23 23.84 -29.81
C GLU A 159 -0.91 24.84 -30.92
N ASP A 160 -0.10 24.43 -31.91
CA ASP A 160 0.28 25.28 -33.05
C ASP A 160 -0.94 25.67 -33.91
N ALA A 161 -1.97 24.81 -33.94
CA ALA A 161 -3.25 25.07 -34.59
C ALA A 161 -4.26 25.85 -33.72
N ASN A 162 -3.90 26.22 -32.49
CA ASN A 162 -4.80 26.78 -31.46
C ASN A 162 -6.03 25.88 -31.15
N ASP A 163 -5.93 24.57 -31.38
CA ASP A 163 -6.94 23.61 -30.93
C ASP A 163 -6.65 23.21 -29.47
N THR A 164 -7.17 24.02 -28.55
CA THR A 164 -6.97 23.82 -27.11
C THR A 164 -7.60 22.52 -26.59
N THR A 165 -8.62 22.00 -27.27
CA THR A 165 -9.32 20.78 -26.82
C THR A 165 -8.46 19.55 -27.11
N SER A 166 -7.99 19.42 -28.36
CA SER A 166 -7.11 18.33 -28.75
C SER A 166 -5.76 18.41 -28.03
N ALA A 167 -5.22 19.63 -27.81
CA ALA A 167 -3.99 19.81 -27.05
C ALA A 167 -4.11 19.26 -25.61
N VAL A 168 -5.19 19.59 -24.90
CA VAL A 168 -5.45 19.04 -23.56
C VAL A 168 -5.57 17.51 -23.61
N GLU A 169 -6.30 16.96 -24.59
CA GLU A 169 -6.48 15.51 -24.73
C GLU A 169 -5.13 14.78 -24.89
N TRP A 170 -4.27 15.26 -25.80
CA TRP A 170 -2.99 14.62 -26.08
C TRP A 170 -2.00 14.78 -24.93
N TRP A 171 -1.89 15.98 -24.34
CA TRP A 171 -1.05 16.19 -23.16
C TRP A 171 -1.54 15.39 -21.96
N GLN A 172 -2.84 15.21 -21.78
CA GLN A 172 -3.40 14.39 -20.71
C GLN A 172 -3.07 12.91 -20.91
N LYS A 173 -3.23 12.37 -22.12
CA LYS A 173 -2.82 11.00 -22.46
C LYS A 173 -1.32 10.78 -22.20
N LEU A 174 -0.50 11.76 -22.58
CA LEU A 174 0.94 11.69 -22.35
C LEU A 174 1.31 11.80 -20.86
N ALA A 175 0.64 12.67 -20.09
CA ALA A 175 0.85 12.79 -18.64
C ALA A 175 0.43 11.54 -17.86
N VAL A 176 -0.51 10.74 -18.39
CA VAL A 176 -0.84 9.43 -17.81
C VAL A 176 0.28 8.41 -18.05
N GLN A 177 0.93 8.46 -19.22
CA GLN A 177 2.04 7.57 -19.55
C GLN A 177 3.34 7.95 -18.83
N GLU A 178 3.63 9.25 -18.75
CA GLU A 178 4.84 9.83 -18.14
C GLU A 178 4.48 10.71 -16.93
N PRO A 179 3.89 10.13 -15.85
CA PRO A 179 3.31 10.87 -14.73
C PRO A 179 4.32 11.62 -13.85
N TYR A 180 5.61 11.46 -14.11
CA TYR A 180 6.69 12.08 -13.33
C TYR A 180 7.48 13.13 -14.13
N ASP A 181 7.20 13.32 -15.42
CA ASP A 181 7.86 14.37 -16.20
C ASP A 181 7.19 15.73 -15.93
N SER A 182 7.90 16.58 -15.17
CA SER A 182 7.41 17.91 -14.81
C SER A 182 7.24 18.85 -16.01
N ARG A 183 7.93 18.60 -17.13
CA ARG A 183 7.75 19.36 -18.37
C ARG A 183 6.37 19.07 -18.96
N ILE A 184 5.97 17.81 -19.00
CA ILE A 184 4.67 17.37 -19.52
C ILE A 184 3.55 17.88 -18.63
N ALA A 185 3.73 17.79 -17.30
CA ALA A 185 2.77 18.35 -16.34
C ALA A 185 2.57 19.86 -16.53
N LEU A 186 3.66 20.62 -16.73
CA LEU A 186 3.58 22.06 -17.01
C LEU A 186 2.85 22.35 -18.33
N ARG A 187 3.12 21.60 -19.40
CA ARG A 187 2.46 21.79 -20.71
C ARG A 187 0.96 21.49 -20.63
N LEU A 188 0.57 20.45 -19.88
CA LEU A 188 -0.84 20.16 -19.62
C LEU A 188 -1.52 21.28 -18.80
N MET A 189 -0.84 21.81 -17.77
CA MET A 189 -1.36 22.97 -17.02
C MET A 189 -1.57 24.19 -17.92
N GLN A 190 -0.62 24.48 -18.81
CA GLN A 190 -0.71 25.59 -19.77
C GLN A 190 -1.87 25.36 -20.74
N SER A 191 -2.03 24.15 -21.26
CA SER A 191 -3.13 23.78 -22.15
C SER A 191 -4.50 23.90 -21.46
N HIS A 192 -4.62 23.48 -20.19
CA HIS A 192 -5.83 23.68 -19.40
C HIS A 192 -6.17 25.17 -19.22
N VAL A 193 -5.19 26.03 -18.97
CA VAL A 193 -5.40 27.48 -18.85
C VAL A 193 -5.81 28.09 -20.19
N ALA A 194 -5.18 27.69 -21.30
CA ALA A 194 -5.56 28.12 -22.65
C ALA A 194 -7.01 27.72 -22.99
N ALA A 195 -7.46 26.55 -22.52
CA ALA A 195 -8.86 26.10 -22.61
C ALA A 195 -9.81 26.75 -21.59
N GLY A 196 -9.34 27.70 -20.76
CA GLY A 196 -10.13 28.39 -19.72
C GLY A 196 -10.26 27.65 -18.37
N ASN A 197 -9.73 26.43 -18.26
CA ASN A 197 -9.87 25.52 -17.12
C ASN A 197 -8.78 25.70 -16.05
N HIS A 198 -8.78 26.86 -15.39
CA HIS A 198 -7.77 27.21 -14.37
C HIS A 198 -7.77 26.25 -13.16
N GLY A 199 -8.95 25.77 -12.73
CA GLY A 199 -9.08 24.80 -11.65
C GLY A 199 -8.47 23.43 -11.98
N ALA A 200 -8.64 22.97 -13.22
CA ALA A 200 -8.04 21.71 -13.69
C ALA A 200 -6.51 21.80 -13.74
N ALA A 201 -5.95 22.95 -14.13
CA ALA A 201 -4.51 23.19 -14.09
C ALA A 201 -3.95 23.12 -12.65
N LEU A 202 -4.63 23.74 -11.68
CA LEU A 202 -4.22 23.70 -10.27
C LEU A 202 -4.36 22.31 -9.65
N GLU A 203 -5.43 21.60 -9.99
CA GLU A 203 -5.64 20.22 -9.54
C GLU A 203 -4.59 19.28 -10.14
N HIS A 204 -4.26 19.43 -11.42
CA HIS A 204 -3.20 18.66 -12.05
C HIS A 204 -1.84 18.93 -11.39
N ALA A 205 -1.51 20.19 -11.08
CA ALA A 205 -0.28 20.53 -10.34
C ALA A 205 -0.21 19.88 -8.95
N ARG A 206 -1.36 19.82 -8.26
CA ARG A 206 -1.48 19.17 -6.96
C ARG A 206 -1.29 17.65 -7.07
N VAL A 207 -1.95 17.01 -8.03
CA VAL A 207 -1.81 15.56 -8.29
C VAL A 207 -0.39 15.22 -8.71
N HIS A 208 0.22 15.99 -9.61
CA HIS A 208 1.61 15.85 -10.01
C HIS A 208 2.56 15.99 -8.82
N GLY A 209 2.34 16.99 -7.96
CA GLY A 209 3.08 17.16 -6.71
C GLY A 209 2.97 15.97 -5.76
N LEU A 210 1.79 15.39 -5.61
CA LEU A 210 1.60 14.18 -4.82
C LEU A 210 2.30 12.96 -5.44
N LEU A 211 2.25 12.80 -6.77
CA LEU A 211 2.90 11.70 -7.48
C LEU A 211 4.43 11.80 -7.40
N MET A 212 4.98 12.99 -7.63
CA MET A 212 6.42 13.28 -7.48
C MET A 212 6.89 12.99 -6.05
N GLN A 213 6.10 13.38 -5.04
CA GLN A 213 6.41 13.12 -3.65
C GLN A 213 6.28 11.63 -3.26
N GLU A 214 5.24 10.94 -3.75
CA GLU A 214 4.98 9.52 -3.43
C GLU A 214 5.99 8.58 -4.09
N LYS A 215 6.41 8.88 -5.33
CA LYS A 215 7.17 7.94 -6.18
C LYS A 215 8.63 8.29 -6.33
N LEU A 216 8.99 9.57 -6.36
CA LEU A 216 10.37 10.03 -6.50
C LEU A 216 10.93 10.71 -5.25
N GLY A 217 10.07 10.99 -4.25
CA GLY A 217 10.47 11.67 -3.01
C GLY A 217 11.08 13.05 -3.29
N ALA A 218 10.61 13.73 -4.33
CA ALA A 218 11.10 15.02 -4.79
C ALA A 218 9.91 15.96 -5.04
N ASP A 219 10.13 17.27 -4.85
CA ASP A 219 9.15 18.27 -5.24
C ASP A 219 9.06 18.39 -6.78
N PRO A 220 7.91 18.83 -7.33
CA PRO A 220 7.82 19.21 -8.74
C PRO A 220 8.88 20.24 -9.12
N ALA A 221 9.25 20.24 -10.39
CA ALA A 221 10.18 21.24 -10.91
C ALA A 221 9.71 22.67 -10.55
N PRO A 222 10.64 23.61 -10.22
CA PRO A 222 10.31 24.96 -9.77
C PRO A 222 9.34 25.70 -10.69
N GLU A 223 9.37 25.42 -11.99
CA GLU A 223 8.51 25.99 -13.02
C GLU A 223 7.02 25.61 -12.79
N VAL A 224 6.74 24.38 -12.38
CA VAL A 224 5.38 23.90 -12.07
C VAL A 224 4.86 24.62 -10.82
N LEU A 225 5.71 24.73 -9.78
CA LEU A 225 5.36 25.40 -8.53
C LEU A 225 5.11 26.91 -8.74
N ALA A 226 5.99 27.56 -9.49
CA ALA A 226 5.87 28.98 -9.83
C ALA A 226 4.60 29.24 -10.66
N TYR A 227 4.30 28.38 -11.64
CA TYR A 227 3.11 28.52 -12.46
C TYR A 227 1.82 28.30 -11.64
N ALA A 228 1.80 27.30 -10.75
CA ALA A 228 0.66 27.08 -9.83
C ALA A 228 0.46 28.25 -8.85
N ALA A 229 1.54 28.81 -8.29
CA ALA A 229 1.47 29.97 -7.40
C ALA A 229 0.89 31.21 -8.12
N LYS A 230 1.32 31.45 -9.37
CA LYS A 230 0.79 32.53 -10.21
C LYS A 230 -0.72 32.40 -10.43
N LEU A 231 -1.20 31.18 -10.73
CA LEU A 231 -2.63 30.93 -10.96
C LEU A 231 -3.47 31.13 -9.69
N ARG A 232 -2.97 30.73 -8.51
CA ARG A 232 -3.64 30.98 -7.22
C ARG A 232 -3.77 32.46 -6.92
N GLN A 233 -2.70 33.23 -7.12
CA GLN A 233 -2.74 34.68 -6.91
C GLN A 233 -3.72 35.39 -7.87
N GLN A 234 -3.85 34.91 -9.11
CA GLN A 234 -4.85 35.42 -10.04
C GLN A 234 -6.28 35.10 -9.57
N GLN A 235 -6.54 33.89 -9.08
CA GLN A 235 -7.86 33.54 -8.52
C GLN A 235 -8.20 34.37 -7.27
N GLU A 236 -7.25 34.59 -6.37
CA GLU A 236 -7.45 35.43 -5.18
C GLU A 236 -7.74 36.89 -5.54
N ARG A 237 -7.10 37.42 -6.58
CA ARG A 237 -7.39 38.78 -7.09
C ARG A 237 -8.78 38.90 -7.69
N VAL A 238 -9.21 37.89 -8.45
CA VAL A 238 -10.57 37.85 -9.03
C VAL A 238 -11.60 37.74 -7.89
N ALA A 239 -11.40 36.82 -6.94
CA ALA A 239 -12.28 36.66 -5.78
C ALA A 239 -12.35 37.93 -4.90
N ALA A 240 -11.23 38.64 -4.72
CA ALA A 240 -11.21 39.90 -4.00
C ALA A 240 -11.95 41.03 -4.76
N ALA A 241 -11.86 41.05 -6.10
CA ALA A 241 -12.60 42.01 -6.91
C ALA A 241 -14.12 41.74 -6.87
N ASP A 242 -14.53 40.47 -6.92
CA ASP A 242 -15.93 40.06 -6.83
C ASP A 242 -16.51 40.39 -5.43
N ALA A 243 -15.76 40.13 -4.36
CA ALA A 243 -16.18 40.45 -2.99
C ALA A 243 -16.30 41.97 -2.72
N ILE A 244 -15.50 42.79 -3.40
CA ILE A 244 -15.63 44.27 -3.35
C ILE A 244 -16.88 44.72 -4.13
N GLY A 245 -17.20 44.05 -5.24
CA GLY A 245 -18.44 44.27 -6.00
C GLY A 245 -19.70 43.96 -5.19
N GLU A 246 -19.74 42.83 -4.50
CA GLU A 246 -20.88 42.41 -3.67
C GLU A 246 -21.10 43.33 -2.46
N ARG A 247 -20.02 43.74 -1.76
CA ARG A 247 -20.12 44.71 -0.65
C ARG A 247 -20.60 46.08 -1.11
N SER A 248 -20.26 46.48 -2.33
CA SER A 248 -20.74 47.74 -2.94
C SER A 248 -22.22 47.66 -3.33
N ALA A 249 -22.74 46.46 -3.62
CA ALA A 249 -24.15 46.21 -3.88
C ALA A 249 -24.98 46.16 -2.58
N GLU A 250 -24.45 45.57 -1.50
CA GLU A 250 -25.08 45.56 -0.17
C GLU A 250 -25.11 46.95 0.48
N ALA A 251 -24.06 47.77 0.30
CA ALA A 251 -24.04 49.14 0.81
C ALA A 251 -25.13 50.03 0.16
N ARG A 252 -25.50 49.75 -1.11
CA ARG A 252 -26.58 50.48 -1.80
C ARG A 252 -27.99 50.03 -1.38
N SER A 253 -28.15 48.86 -0.77
CA SER A 253 -29.45 48.39 -0.28
C SER A 253 -29.74 48.80 1.18
N GLY A 254 -28.71 49.18 1.94
CA GLY A 254 -28.81 49.58 3.36
C GLY A 254 -29.24 51.03 3.62
N GLU A 255 -29.06 51.96 2.68
CA GLU A 255 -29.35 53.40 2.88
C GLU A 255 -30.84 53.79 2.82
N ALA A 256 -31.76 52.85 2.56
CA ALA A 256 -33.19 53.15 2.45
C ALA A 256 -34.00 53.03 3.77
N ARG A 257 -33.38 52.70 4.91
CA ARG A 257 -34.12 52.51 6.17
C ARG A 257 -33.35 52.98 7.40
N THR A 258 -33.33 54.27 7.69
CA THR A 258 -33.56 54.76 9.06
C THR A 258 -33.84 56.26 9.07
N VAL A 259 -35.09 56.64 9.35
CA VAL A 259 -35.46 57.97 9.82
C VAL A 259 -36.25 57.79 11.12
N LEU A 260 -35.96 58.68 12.08
CA LEU A 260 -36.70 59.05 13.31
C LEU A 260 -36.35 58.33 14.61
N SER A 261 -35.69 59.09 15.52
CA SER A 261 -36.19 59.52 16.86
C SER A 261 -34.96 59.86 17.73
N SER A 262 -34.58 61.12 17.89
CA SER A 262 -35.05 62.14 18.86
C SER A 262 -34.39 62.07 20.26
N THR A 263 -33.60 63.12 20.55
CA THR A 263 -33.35 63.85 21.84
C THR A 263 -33.04 63.08 23.14
N VAL A 264 -32.01 63.43 23.93
CA VAL A 264 -32.01 64.56 24.90
C VAL A 264 -30.57 65.01 25.27
N VAL A 265 -30.49 66.31 25.54
CA VAL A 265 -29.36 67.20 25.90
C VAL A 265 -28.86 67.02 27.34
N ALA A 266 -27.56 67.21 27.59
CA ALA A 266 -27.06 67.94 28.77
C ALA A 266 -25.60 68.40 28.61
N THR A 267 -25.36 69.63 29.05
CA THR A 267 -24.26 70.56 28.81
C THR A 267 -23.04 70.41 29.74
N LEU A 268 -21.89 70.88 29.23
CA LEU A 268 -20.59 71.11 29.90
C LEU A 268 -20.67 72.11 31.07
N PRO A 269 -19.59 72.22 31.89
CA PRO A 269 -18.72 73.39 31.66
C PRO A 269 -17.20 73.12 31.76
N ALA A 270 -16.45 74.05 31.17
CA ALA A 270 -15.00 74.05 31.00
C ALA A 270 -14.24 74.68 32.18
N VAL A 271 -13.02 74.21 32.46
CA VAL A 271 -11.97 74.97 33.17
C VAL A 271 -10.61 74.73 32.50
N ARG A 272 -9.87 75.83 32.30
CA ARG A 272 -8.57 75.94 31.62
C ARG A 272 -7.38 75.51 32.49
N SER A 273 -6.32 75.10 31.78
CA SER A 273 -4.89 75.22 32.07
C SER A 273 -4.28 74.47 33.27
N THR A 274 -3.34 73.55 33.01
CA THR A 274 -1.87 73.79 33.09
C THR A 274 -1.08 72.49 32.86
N LEU A 275 0.06 72.60 32.18
CA LEU A 275 1.04 71.54 31.89
C LEU A 275 1.76 71.04 33.16
N ARG A 276 1.92 69.71 33.30
CA ARG A 276 3.14 69.02 33.82
C ARG A 276 3.11 67.50 33.55
N LYS A 277 4.28 66.94 33.23
CA LYS A 277 4.60 65.61 32.63
C LYS A 277 4.16 64.40 33.50
N PRO A 278 3.92 63.21 32.89
CA PRO A 278 5.01 62.22 32.82
C PRO A 278 5.07 61.50 31.46
N ALA A 279 5.92 61.99 30.55
CA ALA A 279 6.25 61.31 29.28
C ALA A 279 7.32 60.21 29.44
N LEU A 280 7.73 59.86 30.67
CA LEU A 280 8.81 58.90 30.93
C LEU A 280 8.32 57.46 31.15
N SER A 281 7.04 57.24 31.43
CA SER A 281 6.50 55.90 31.70
C SER A 281 6.18 55.12 30.42
N VAL A 282 5.77 55.80 29.35
CA VAL A 282 5.38 55.16 28.08
C VAL A 282 6.59 54.72 27.27
N ALA A 283 7.68 55.51 27.30
CA ALA A 283 8.93 55.18 26.61
C ALA A 283 9.65 53.96 27.22
N ALA A 284 9.63 53.82 28.55
CA ALA A 284 10.21 52.67 29.23
C ALA A 284 9.43 51.37 28.95
N LEU A 285 8.10 51.45 28.88
CA LEU A 285 7.25 50.31 28.53
C LEU A 285 7.41 49.89 27.06
N THR A 286 7.56 50.84 26.14
CA THR A 286 7.85 50.52 24.73
C THR A 286 9.23 49.90 24.56
N LEU A 287 10.26 50.42 25.25
CA LEU A 287 11.59 49.83 25.24
C LEU A 287 11.63 48.43 25.85
N ALA A 288 10.86 48.18 26.92
CA ALA A 288 10.75 46.85 27.52
C ALA A 288 10.03 45.85 26.59
N VAL A 289 8.98 46.28 25.89
CA VAL A 289 8.27 45.44 24.90
C VAL A 289 9.14 45.17 23.68
N ILE A 290 9.90 46.17 23.21
CA ILE A 290 10.84 45.99 22.08
C ILE A 290 12.00 45.08 22.50
N ALA A 291 12.52 45.21 23.72
CA ALA A 291 13.56 44.32 24.24
C ALA A 291 13.04 42.88 24.41
N ALA A 292 11.81 42.70 24.92
CA ALA A 292 11.18 41.39 25.02
C ALA A 292 10.90 40.77 23.64
N ALA A 293 10.46 41.58 22.67
CA ALA A 293 10.27 41.17 21.28
C ALA A 293 11.60 40.83 20.60
N ALA A 294 12.66 41.59 20.87
CA ALA A 294 14.01 41.33 20.37
C ALA A 294 14.59 40.05 20.98
N VAL A 295 14.39 39.79 22.28
CA VAL A 295 14.79 38.53 22.92
C VAL A 295 13.99 37.36 22.36
N LEU A 296 12.68 37.52 22.12
CA LEU A 296 11.84 36.50 21.47
C LEU A 296 12.22 36.26 20.01
N TRP A 297 12.68 37.29 19.30
CA TRP A 297 13.13 37.20 17.92
C TRP A 297 14.55 36.63 17.81
N LEU A 298 15.45 36.97 18.74
CA LEU A 298 16.80 36.42 18.84
C LEU A 298 16.81 34.97 19.37
N ASN A 299 15.82 34.57 20.19
CA ASN A 299 15.60 33.16 20.58
C ASN A 299 14.84 32.34 19.54
N ARG A 300 14.25 32.97 18.51
CA ARG A 300 13.83 32.25 17.30
C ARG A 300 15.07 32.07 16.44
N GLY A 301 15.75 30.94 16.63
CA GLY A 301 16.81 30.51 15.72
C GLY A 301 16.32 30.59 14.26
N PRO A 302 17.22 30.82 13.29
CA PRO A 302 16.84 31.01 11.90
C PRO A 302 15.98 29.83 11.42
N THR A 303 14.69 30.07 11.19
CA THR A 303 13.83 29.14 10.47
C THR A 303 14.21 29.23 9.00
N GLY A 304 15.30 28.54 8.64
CA GLY A 304 15.44 28.04 7.29
C GLY A 304 14.23 27.17 6.93
N PRO A 305 13.94 26.92 5.64
CA PRO A 305 12.91 25.96 5.26
C PRO A 305 13.21 24.64 5.98
N ALA A 306 12.24 24.11 6.73
CA ALA A 306 12.38 22.81 7.37
C ALA A 306 12.66 21.78 6.27
N VAL A 307 13.88 21.26 6.23
CA VAL A 307 14.23 20.17 5.32
C VAL A 307 13.38 18.98 5.77
N ARG A 308 12.38 18.62 4.96
CA ARG A 308 11.50 17.49 5.29
C ARG A 308 12.30 16.20 5.23
N ALA A 309 11.96 15.26 6.12
CA ALA A 309 12.52 13.94 6.05
C ALA A 309 12.22 13.30 4.68
N ARG A 310 13.24 12.68 4.09
CA ARG A 310 13.15 12.04 2.78
C ARG A 310 13.10 10.54 2.97
N PHE A 311 12.03 9.92 2.47
CA PHE A 311 11.85 8.47 2.54
C PHE A 311 12.18 7.82 1.20
N THR A 312 12.95 6.73 1.23
CA THR A 312 13.28 5.94 0.03
C THR A 312 13.01 4.47 0.30
N GLN A 313 12.16 3.84 -0.54
CA GLN A 313 11.98 2.40 -0.50
C GLN A 313 13.20 1.71 -1.11
N LEU A 314 13.80 0.80 -0.37
CA LEU A 314 14.99 0.08 -0.82
C LEU A 314 14.65 -1.28 -1.40
N THR A 315 13.68 -2.02 -0.84
CA THR A 315 13.32 -3.36 -1.35
C THR A 315 11.88 -3.39 -1.85
N PHE A 316 11.57 -4.34 -2.74
CA PHE A 316 10.24 -4.51 -3.33
C PHE A 316 9.76 -5.97 -3.30
N SER A 317 10.44 -6.83 -2.53
CA SER A 317 10.11 -8.24 -2.42
C SER A 317 8.92 -8.50 -1.49
N GLY A 318 8.59 -7.55 -0.60
CA GLY A 318 7.40 -7.60 0.23
C GLY A 318 7.46 -8.62 1.37
N ASN A 319 8.60 -9.23 1.64
CA ASN A 319 8.83 -10.22 2.69
C ASN A 319 10.12 -9.97 3.47
N VAL A 320 10.61 -8.73 3.51
CA VAL A 320 11.84 -8.37 4.24
C VAL A 320 11.56 -8.27 5.74
N ILE A 321 12.31 -9.00 6.55
CA ILE A 321 12.12 -9.07 8.01
C ILE A 321 13.23 -8.40 8.82
N TRP A 322 14.38 -8.12 8.20
CA TRP A 322 15.50 -7.42 8.81
C TRP A 322 16.24 -6.58 7.76
N ALA A 323 16.81 -5.44 8.17
CA ALA A 323 17.59 -4.56 7.30
C ALA A 323 18.65 -3.80 8.11
N GLU A 324 19.86 -3.73 7.57
CA GLU A 324 20.99 -2.96 8.10
C GLU A 324 21.69 -2.19 6.98
N ILE A 325 21.82 -0.88 7.15
CA ILE A 325 22.58 -0.03 6.21
C ILE A 325 24.07 -0.09 6.57
N SER A 326 24.94 -0.13 5.58
CA SER A 326 26.38 -0.13 5.81
C SER A 326 26.86 1.18 6.43
N PRO A 327 28.02 1.18 7.12
CA PRO A 327 28.58 2.38 7.75
C PRO A 327 28.78 3.56 6.78
N ASP A 328 29.19 3.28 5.53
CA ASP A 328 29.34 4.28 4.45
C ASP A 328 28.00 4.76 3.87
N GLY A 329 26.89 4.07 4.18
CA GLY A 329 25.57 4.41 3.68
C GLY A 329 25.35 4.07 2.21
N GLU A 330 26.16 3.19 1.61
CA GLU A 330 26.10 2.80 0.19
C GLU A 330 25.50 1.41 -0.05
N LEU A 331 25.51 0.52 0.95
CA LEU A 331 25.00 -0.84 0.86
C LEU A 331 23.86 -1.08 1.84
N LEU A 332 22.98 -2.02 1.48
CA LEU A 332 21.95 -2.56 2.35
C LEU A 332 22.12 -4.07 2.47
N ALA A 333 22.30 -4.56 3.70
CA ALA A 333 22.14 -5.97 4.02
C ALA A 333 20.73 -6.21 4.55
N TYR A 334 20.03 -7.21 4.05
CA TYR A 334 18.64 -7.47 4.42
C TYR A 334 18.29 -8.96 4.36
N VAL A 335 17.28 -9.34 5.14
CA VAL A 335 16.79 -10.72 5.19
C VAL A 335 15.42 -10.80 4.56
N GLU A 336 15.30 -11.62 3.52
CA GLU A 336 14.03 -12.03 2.93
C GLU A 336 13.54 -13.32 3.58
N ASP A 337 12.34 -13.28 4.14
CA ASP A 337 11.72 -14.42 4.78
C ASP A 337 11.14 -15.39 3.74
N GLY A 338 11.41 -16.68 3.91
CA GLY A 338 11.12 -17.69 2.90
C GLY A 338 11.36 -19.11 3.40
N LYS A 339 11.27 -20.08 2.48
CA LYS A 339 11.58 -21.49 2.74
C LYS A 339 12.57 -22.01 1.69
N PRO A 340 13.89 -21.81 1.86
CA PRO A 340 14.56 -21.16 3.00
C PRO A 340 14.50 -19.61 2.95
N SER A 341 14.79 -18.97 4.09
CA SER A 341 15.04 -17.53 4.18
C SER A 341 16.43 -17.21 3.66
N ARG A 342 16.64 -15.98 3.18
CA ARG A 342 17.87 -15.56 2.50
C ARG A 342 18.41 -14.25 3.07
N LEU A 343 19.72 -14.19 3.29
CA LEU A 343 20.47 -12.96 3.59
C LEU A 343 21.03 -12.43 2.28
N LEU A 344 20.69 -11.19 1.95
CA LEU A 344 21.14 -10.52 0.74
C LEU A 344 21.88 -9.23 1.07
N VAL A 345 22.83 -8.87 0.20
CA VAL A 345 23.48 -7.55 0.19
C VAL A 345 23.25 -6.91 -1.15
N ARG A 346 22.85 -5.64 -1.16
CA ARG A 346 22.69 -4.85 -2.37
C ARG A 346 23.38 -3.51 -2.27
N ASP A 347 23.78 -3.00 -3.42
CA ASP A 347 24.12 -1.60 -3.60
C ASP A 347 22.84 -0.75 -3.60
N LEU A 348 22.90 0.45 -3.02
CA LEU A 348 21.82 1.42 -3.05
C LEU A 348 21.73 2.16 -4.39
N THR A 349 22.79 2.16 -5.18
CA THR A 349 22.87 2.75 -6.53
C THR A 349 22.59 1.73 -7.64
N GLY A 350 22.68 0.43 -7.36
CA GLY A 350 22.51 -0.66 -8.31
C GLY A 350 21.21 -1.46 -8.15
N GLU A 351 20.84 -2.21 -9.19
CA GLU A 351 19.59 -3.00 -9.21
C GLU A 351 19.72 -4.46 -8.71
N ARG A 352 20.95 -5.01 -8.60
CA ARG A 352 21.14 -6.45 -8.31
C ARG A 352 21.64 -6.70 -6.89
N ALA A 353 20.93 -7.56 -6.15
CA ALA A 353 21.35 -8.07 -4.85
C ALA A 353 22.18 -9.36 -5.00
N ILE A 354 23.13 -9.57 -4.09
CA ILE A 354 23.96 -10.76 -3.96
C ILE A 354 23.43 -11.55 -2.76
N GLU A 355 23.14 -12.84 -2.95
CA GLU A 355 22.81 -13.73 -1.84
C GLU A 355 24.09 -14.15 -1.11
N ILE A 356 24.09 -13.96 0.21
CA ILE A 356 25.22 -14.26 1.10
C ILE A 356 25.02 -15.63 1.77
N ALA A 357 23.81 -15.91 2.23
CA ALA A 357 23.48 -17.15 2.94
C ALA A 357 21.98 -17.49 2.87
N SER A 358 21.67 -18.78 3.02
CA SER A 358 20.31 -19.33 3.11
C SER A 358 20.13 -20.09 4.42
N PHE A 359 19.01 -19.91 5.12
CA PHE A 359 18.78 -20.43 6.49
C PHE A 359 17.29 -20.59 6.81
N VAL A 360 16.97 -21.13 8.00
CA VAL A 360 15.58 -21.36 8.43
C VAL A 360 14.98 -20.11 9.05
N TYR A 361 15.69 -19.51 10.00
CA TYR A 361 15.20 -18.40 10.80
C TYR A 361 16.38 -17.58 11.34
N ALA A 362 16.21 -16.26 11.48
CA ALA A 362 17.24 -15.36 12.00
C ALA A 362 16.68 -14.36 13.00
N LEU A 363 17.54 -13.88 13.91
CA LEU A 363 17.17 -12.91 14.95
C LEU A 363 18.02 -11.65 14.95
N ASP A 364 19.18 -11.67 14.28
CA ASP A 364 20.08 -10.53 14.31
C ASP A 364 21.04 -10.49 13.12
N LEU A 365 21.27 -9.28 12.62
CA LEU A 365 22.16 -8.94 11.51
C LEU A 365 22.84 -7.61 11.85
N ARG A 366 24.15 -7.51 11.63
CA ARG A 366 24.95 -6.29 11.85
C ARG A 366 26.11 -6.17 10.87
N TRP A 367 26.33 -4.97 10.34
CA TRP A 367 27.59 -4.62 9.69
C TRP A 367 28.72 -4.50 10.71
N SER A 368 29.93 -4.92 10.31
CA SER A 368 31.15 -4.49 11.00
C SER A 368 31.33 -2.98 10.88
N PRO A 369 32.00 -2.31 11.83
CA PRO A 369 32.16 -0.84 11.81
C PRO A 369 32.87 -0.30 10.57
N ASP A 370 33.74 -1.11 9.96
CA ASP A 370 34.47 -0.80 8.71
C ASP A 370 33.69 -1.16 7.43
N GLY A 371 32.51 -1.77 7.55
CA GLY A 371 31.67 -2.21 6.42
C GLY A 371 32.24 -3.38 5.61
N SER A 372 33.28 -4.07 6.10
CA SER A 372 33.91 -5.18 5.37
C SER A 372 33.15 -6.51 5.50
N SER A 373 32.37 -6.67 6.57
CA SER A 373 31.78 -7.95 6.97
C SER A 373 30.39 -7.80 7.62
N LEU A 374 29.65 -8.91 7.68
CA LEU A 374 28.34 -9.04 8.31
C LEU A 374 28.38 -10.06 9.44
N LEU A 375 28.05 -9.64 10.65
CA LEU A 375 27.79 -10.52 11.78
C LEU A 375 26.32 -10.94 11.76
N PHE A 376 26.08 -12.25 11.78
CA PHE A 376 24.77 -12.81 11.54
C PHE A 376 24.47 -13.99 12.47
N GLY A 377 23.32 -13.94 13.14
CA GLY A 377 22.85 -14.97 14.08
C GLY A 377 21.58 -15.64 13.59
N TYR A 378 21.63 -16.95 13.36
CA TYR A 378 20.54 -17.70 12.74
C TYR A 378 20.45 -19.16 13.20
N ALA A 379 19.29 -19.77 12.95
CA ALA A 379 19.04 -21.18 13.19
C ALA A 379 19.36 -22.02 11.94
N ASP A 380 20.29 -22.95 12.11
CA ASP A 380 20.70 -23.97 11.14
C ASP A 380 20.00 -25.30 11.47
N THR A 381 19.52 -26.00 10.43
CA THR A 381 18.78 -27.27 10.60
C THR A 381 19.61 -28.40 11.19
N THR A 382 20.94 -28.32 11.06
CA THR A 382 21.88 -29.37 11.46
C THR A 382 22.69 -29.00 12.70
N ARG A 383 23.08 -27.72 12.81
CA ARG A 383 23.97 -27.23 13.87
C ARG A 383 23.23 -26.57 15.04
N GLY A 384 21.92 -26.34 14.91
CA GLY A 384 21.17 -25.53 15.88
C GLY A 384 21.43 -24.03 15.67
N TRP A 385 21.46 -23.25 16.74
CA TRP A 385 21.75 -21.82 16.64
C TRP A 385 23.24 -21.59 16.35
N VAL A 386 23.55 -20.72 15.38
CA VAL A 386 24.92 -20.37 14.98
C VAL A 386 25.07 -18.86 14.84
N THR A 387 26.26 -18.38 15.18
CA THR A 387 26.69 -16.99 14.97
C THR A 387 27.93 -16.99 14.09
N GLU A 388 27.86 -16.26 12.97
CA GLU A 388 28.89 -16.28 11.93
C GLU A 388 29.19 -14.87 11.43
N VAL A 389 30.43 -14.66 10.97
CA VAL A 389 30.86 -13.43 10.31
C VAL A 389 31.13 -13.71 8.84
N TYR A 390 30.33 -13.12 7.96
CA TYR A 390 30.42 -13.24 6.51
C TYR A 390 31.17 -12.07 5.90
N PRO A 391 32.06 -12.28 4.90
CA PRO A 391 32.54 -11.20 4.06
C PRO A 391 31.38 -10.53 3.31
N ARG A 392 31.43 -9.20 3.10
CA ARG A 392 30.30 -8.43 2.53
C ARG A 392 29.82 -8.85 1.14
N LEU A 393 30.67 -9.52 0.36
CA LEU A 393 30.37 -10.03 -0.99
C LEU A 393 30.12 -11.55 -1.02
N GLY A 394 29.95 -12.17 0.15
CA GLY A 394 29.87 -13.62 0.29
C GLY A 394 31.24 -14.28 0.38
N GLY A 395 31.25 -15.57 0.72
CA GLY A 395 32.47 -16.35 0.94
C GLY A 395 32.34 -17.29 2.13
N VAL A 396 33.46 -17.88 2.54
CA VAL A 396 33.48 -18.78 3.71
C VAL A 396 33.32 -17.95 4.99
N PRO A 397 32.27 -18.19 5.80
CA PRO A 397 32.08 -17.46 7.03
C PRO A 397 33.07 -17.89 8.12
N ARG A 398 33.44 -16.95 9.00
CA ARG A 398 34.11 -17.26 10.26
C ARG A 398 33.05 -17.59 11.31
N VAL A 399 33.04 -18.83 11.80
CA VAL A 399 32.15 -19.25 12.89
C VAL A 399 32.68 -18.71 14.22
N LEU A 400 31.82 -18.09 15.02
CA LEU A 400 32.16 -17.67 16.38
C LEU A 400 31.95 -18.82 17.38
N PRO A 401 32.81 -18.93 18.42
CA PRO A 401 32.75 -20.03 19.37
C PRO A 401 31.51 -20.01 20.27
N ILE A 402 30.90 -18.83 20.45
CA ILE A 402 29.68 -18.66 21.26
C ILE A 402 28.52 -18.35 20.31
N ALA A 403 27.55 -19.28 20.27
CA ALA A 403 26.31 -19.10 19.55
C ALA A 403 25.29 -18.34 20.40
N THR A 404 24.91 -17.14 19.95
CA THR A 404 24.00 -16.25 20.69
C THR A 404 22.93 -15.64 19.81
N HIS A 405 21.79 -15.27 20.39
CA HIS A 405 20.68 -14.67 19.64
C HIS A 405 20.92 -13.21 19.24
N HIS A 406 21.70 -12.44 20.02
CA HIS A 406 21.94 -11.01 19.81
C HIS A 406 23.39 -10.62 19.98
N HIS A 407 23.79 -9.58 19.23
CA HIS A 407 25.18 -9.16 19.14
C HIS A 407 25.33 -7.65 18.90
N ALA A 408 26.48 -7.12 19.29
CA ALA A 408 26.93 -5.77 18.92
C ALA A 408 28.45 -5.72 18.73
N TRP A 409 28.91 -5.01 17.69
CA TRP A 409 30.32 -4.72 17.47
C TRP A 409 30.80 -3.61 18.38
N SER A 410 32.03 -3.72 18.89
CA SER A 410 32.74 -2.55 19.42
C SER A 410 33.02 -1.55 18.30
N PRO A 411 33.11 -0.24 18.58
CA PRO A 411 33.31 0.77 17.53
C PRO A 411 34.61 0.59 16.74
N ASP A 412 35.63 0.02 17.35
CA ASP A 412 36.93 -0.30 16.74
C ASP A 412 36.96 -1.67 16.03
N GLY A 413 35.89 -2.46 16.14
CA GLY A 413 35.78 -3.80 15.55
C GLY A 413 36.63 -4.88 16.24
N SER A 414 37.28 -4.58 17.37
CA SER A 414 38.15 -5.54 18.07
C SER A 414 37.39 -6.56 18.92
N GLN A 415 36.17 -6.22 19.34
CA GLN A 415 35.34 -7.02 20.24
C GLN A 415 33.90 -7.16 19.74
N ILE A 416 33.24 -8.22 20.20
CA ILE A 416 31.81 -8.45 19.99
C ILE A 416 31.14 -8.69 21.35
N ALA A 417 30.09 -7.92 21.65
CA ALA A 417 29.17 -8.20 22.73
C ALA A 417 28.11 -9.21 22.27
N GLN A 418 27.82 -10.23 23.08
CA GLN A 418 26.99 -11.39 22.73
C GLN A 418 26.05 -11.78 23.88
N TRP A 419 24.76 -12.00 23.62
CA TRP A 419 23.83 -12.47 24.66
C TRP A 419 22.66 -13.29 24.09
N ASN A 420 22.04 -14.09 24.94
CA ASN A 420 20.93 -14.97 24.57
C ASN A 420 19.58 -14.43 25.04
N GLN A 421 18.59 -14.48 24.15
CA GLN A 421 17.19 -14.48 24.55
C GLN A 421 16.95 -15.71 25.44
N SER A 422 16.56 -15.50 26.70
CA SER A 422 16.50 -16.58 27.70
C SER A 422 15.05 -16.86 28.11
N TRP A 423 14.58 -18.10 28.00
CA TRP A 423 13.34 -18.59 28.63
C TRP A 423 13.48 -20.09 28.96
N PRO A 424 13.13 -20.61 30.16
CA PRO A 424 12.55 -19.94 31.32
C PRO A 424 13.52 -19.83 32.54
N ARG A 425 14.85 -19.96 32.38
CA ARG A 425 15.78 -19.95 33.54
C ARG A 425 17.04 -19.10 33.31
N ARG A 426 17.23 -18.18 34.27
CA ARG A 426 18.38 -17.31 34.63
C ARG A 426 19.12 -16.61 33.48
N ILE A 427 19.21 -15.30 33.64
CA ILE A 427 19.74 -14.33 32.68
C ILE A 427 21.13 -14.76 32.21
N ASN A 428 21.31 -14.88 30.89
CA ASN A 428 22.65 -15.00 30.34
C ASN A 428 23.31 -13.62 30.40
N PRO A 429 24.47 -13.48 31.06
CA PRO A 429 25.23 -12.24 31.06
C PRO A 429 25.61 -11.84 29.63
N ILE A 430 25.85 -10.55 29.41
CA ILE A 430 26.41 -10.08 28.13
C ILE A 430 27.87 -10.51 28.10
N VAL A 431 28.26 -11.29 27.11
CA VAL A 431 29.64 -11.76 26.94
C VAL A 431 30.36 -10.83 25.98
N LEU A 432 31.51 -10.30 26.38
CA LEU A 432 32.39 -9.54 25.50
C LEU A 432 33.51 -10.46 25.03
N THR A 433 33.61 -10.70 23.73
CA THR A 433 34.59 -11.59 23.11
C THR A 433 35.60 -10.78 22.29
N THR A 434 36.89 -10.89 22.59
CA THR A 434 37.96 -10.29 21.80
C THR A 434 38.29 -11.16 20.58
N LEU A 435 38.18 -10.60 19.37
CA LEU A 435 38.26 -11.41 18.14
C LEU A 435 39.67 -11.90 17.80
N ALA A 436 40.71 -11.18 18.23
CA ALA A 436 42.10 -11.52 17.95
C ALA A 436 42.59 -12.69 18.81
N THR A 437 42.21 -12.72 20.10
CA THR A 437 42.69 -13.70 21.08
C THR A 437 41.67 -14.78 21.41
N GLY A 438 40.37 -14.47 21.26
CA GLY A 438 39.28 -15.32 21.73
C GLY A 438 38.95 -15.15 23.22
N ASP A 439 39.61 -14.22 23.92
CA ASP A 439 39.37 -13.97 25.34
C ASP A 439 37.97 -13.42 25.59
N THR A 440 37.34 -13.85 26.68
CA THR A 440 35.98 -13.46 27.05
C THR A 440 35.92 -12.79 28.41
N SER A 441 35.05 -11.80 28.52
CA SER A 441 34.64 -11.16 29.79
C SER A 441 33.12 -11.01 29.83
N TRP A 442 32.56 -10.63 30.97
CA TRP A 442 31.10 -10.69 31.21
C TRP A 442 30.61 -9.40 31.86
N VAL A 443 29.48 -8.89 31.37
CA VAL A 443 28.74 -7.78 31.97
C VAL A 443 27.59 -8.36 32.79
N SER A 444 27.55 -8.01 34.08
CA SER A 444 26.48 -8.47 34.97
C SER A 444 25.14 -7.81 34.63
N THR A 445 24.08 -8.60 34.65
CA THR A 445 22.72 -8.18 34.31
C THR A 445 21.81 -8.20 35.55
N PRO A 446 21.01 -7.14 35.80
CA PRO A 446 20.09 -7.10 36.94
C PRO A 446 19.04 -8.23 36.89
N ASP A 447 18.77 -8.86 38.04
CA ASP A 447 17.79 -9.94 38.19
C ASP A 447 16.36 -9.56 37.74
N SER A 448 16.04 -8.26 37.68
CA SER A 448 14.75 -7.74 37.24
C SER A 448 14.51 -7.85 35.73
N ILE A 449 15.53 -8.13 34.93
CA ILE A 449 15.41 -8.19 33.47
C ILE A 449 15.03 -9.61 33.03
N GLU A 450 13.82 -9.77 32.50
CA GLU A 450 13.32 -11.08 32.04
C GLU A 450 13.87 -11.47 30.67
N PHE A 451 13.82 -10.53 29.71
CA PHE A 451 14.35 -10.73 28.37
C PHE A 451 15.20 -9.54 27.94
N LEU A 452 16.41 -9.82 27.47
CA LEU A 452 17.23 -8.87 26.73
C LEU A 452 17.07 -9.13 25.24
N LEU A 453 16.71 -8.07 24.52
CA LEU A 453 16.66 -8.02 23.07
C LEU A 453 17.85 -7.22 22.54
N ASN A 454 17.79 -6.93 21.25
CA ASN A 454 18.87 -6.31 20.51
C ASN A 454 19.36 -4.97 21.10
N GLY A 455 20.61 -4.64 20.81
CA GLY A 455 21.28 -3.44 21.30
C GLY A 455 22.47 -3.05 20.43
N ASN A 456 23.19 -2.01 20.84
CA ASN A 456 24.40 -1.52 20.19
C ASN A 456 25.36 -0.84 21.18
N TRP A 457 26.65 -0.94 20.87
CA TRP A 457 27.71 -0.24 21.58
C TRP A 457 27.64 1.27 21.33
N SER A 458 27.98 2.07 22.33
CA SER A 458 28.17 3.51 22.20
C SER A 458 29.37 3.81 21.28
N PRO A 459 29.36 4.92 20.52
CA PRO A 459 30.44 5.24 19.58
C PRO A 459 31.81 5.44 20.22
N ASP A 460 31.85 5.84 21.49
CA ASP A 460 33.07 6.01 22.29
C ASP A 460 33.59 4.70 22.90
N GLY A 461 32.83 3.62 22.79
CA GLY A 461 33.20 2.31 23.30
C GLY A 461 32.96 2.12 24.80
N SER A 462 32.32 3.05 25.51
CA SER A 462 32.19 2.99 26.98
C SER A 462 30.99 2.18 27.49
N SER A 463 29.93 2.05 26.68
CA SER A 463 28.63 1.54 27.13
C SER A 463 27.86 0.78 26.04
N ILE A 464 26.83 0.03 26.42
CA ILE A 464 25.92 -0.64 25.49
C ILE A 464 24.48 -0.19 25.76
N ALA A 465 23.74 0.16 24.72
CA ALA A 465 22.30 0.45 24.80
C ALA A 465 21.48 -0.76 24.37
N LEU A 466 20.45 -1.12 25.15
CA LEU A 466 19.71 -2.39 25.03
C LEU A 466 18.20 -2.18 25.21
N LEU A 467 17.42 -3.07 24.61
CA LEU A 467 15.99 -3.21 24.88
C LEU A 467 15.74 -4.41 25.79
N SER A 468 14.90 -4.26 26.81
CA SER A 468 14.34 -5.37 27.57
C SER A 468 12.82 -5.50 27.38
N LEU A 469 12.33 -6.74 27.46
CA LEU A 469 10.91 -7.05 27.57
C LEU A 469 10.66 -7.75 28.91
N GLU A 470 9.57 -7.36 29.56
CA GLU A 470 9.08 -7.95 30.81
C GLU A 470 7.64 -8.43 30.58
N PRO A 471 7.43 -9.59 29.91
CA PRO A 471 6.11 -10.09 29.58
C PRO A 471 5.20 -10.29 30.79
N SER A 472 5.76 -10.60 31.98
CA SER A 472 4.98 -10.78 33.21
C SER A 472 4.16 -9.54 33.58
N VAL A 473 4.65 -8.35 33.21
CA VAL A 473 4.04 -7.05 33.49
C VAL A 473 3.71 -6.26 32.23
N ALA A 474 3.84 -6.88 31.06
CA ALA A 474 3.59 -6.29 29.74
C ALA A 474 4.33 -4.95 29.49
N LYS A 475 5.58 -4.85 29.95
CA LYS A 475 6.42 -3.64 29.78
C LYS A 475 7.61 -3.89 28.86
N ALA A 476 7.98 -2.85 28.12
CA ALA A 476 9.24 -2.77 27.38
C ALA A 476 10.08 -1.61 27.93
N LYS A 477 11.39 -1.79 28.04
CA LYS A 477 12.30 -0.78 28.61
C LYS A 477 13.57 -0.62 27.82
N LEU A 478 14.09 0.60 27.78
CA LEU A 478 15.41 0.90 27.20
C LEU A 478 16.42 1.13 28.31
N TRP A 479 17.64 0.63 28.12
CA TRP A 479 18.72 0.71 29.08
C TRP A 479 20.02 1.14 28.41
N THR A 480 20.90 1.76 29.19
CA THR A 480 22.35 1.77 28.93
C THR A 480 23.07 1.06 30.07
N VAL A 481 24.19 0.42 29.75
CA VAL A 481 25.04 -0.27 30.71
C VAL A 481 26.50 -0.03 30.41
N ALA A 482 27.29 0.27 31.45
CA ALA A 482 28.74 0.35 31.36
C ALA A 482 29.35 -1.05 31.13
N LEU A 483 30.49 -1.15 30.44
CA LEU A 483 31.08 -2.45 30.10
C LEU A 483 31.50 -3.32 31.29
N ASP A 484 31.75 -2.71 32.45
CA ASP A 484 32.04 -3.44 33.69
C ASP A 484 30.76 -3.94 34.40
N GLY A 485 29.58 -3.56 33.89
CA GLY A 485 28.27 -3.89 34.45
C GLY A 485 27.95 -3.18 35.75
N SER A 486 28.78 -2.23 36.18
CA SER A 486 28.65 -1.55 37.47
C SER A 486 27.46 -0.59 37.52
N VAL A 487 27.12 0.01 36.36
CA VAL A 487 26.08 1.04 36.26
C VAL A 487 25.11 0.70 35.12
N TRP A 488 23.82 0.67 35.46
CA TRP A 488 22.70 0.53 34.53
C TRP A 488 21.80 1.76 34.64
N HIS A 489 21.62 2.50 33.54
CA HIS A 489 20.64 3.58 33.50
C HIS A 489 19.40 3.14 32.74
N GLN A 490 18.24 3.23 33.39
CA GLN A 490 16.96 3.04 32.73
C GLN A 490 16.57 4.32 31.98
N LEU A 491 16.40 4.22 30.67
CA LEU A 491 16.08 5.38 29.82
C LEU A 491 14.57 5.60 29.72
N VAL A 492 13.83 4.54 29.36
CA VAL A 492 12.41 4.60 28.98
C VAL A 492 11.69 3.37 29.50
N THR A 493 10.41 3.50 29.85
CA THR A 493 9.50 2.38 30.15
C THR A 493 8.16 2.67 29.49
N GLU A 494 7.67 1.73 28.68
CA GLU A 494 6.40 1.89 27.96
C GLU A 494 5.56 0.60 28.03
N THR A 495 4.25 0.77 27.98
CA THR A 495 3.28 -0.31 27.77
C THR A 495 2.97 -0.39 26.28
N GLY A 496 3.86 -1.02 25.50
CA GLY A 496 3.77 -1.03 24.05
C GLY A 496 5.02 -1.60 23.38
N GLY A 497 5.03 -1.62 22.04
CA GLY A 497 6.18 -2.08 21.27
C GLY A 497 7.25 -1.00 21.14
N LEU A 498 8.43 -1.23 21.74
CA LEU A 498 9.65 -0.45 21.51
C LEU A 498 10.58 -1.19 20.54
N SER A 499 11.32 -0.43 19.73
CA SER A 499 12.46 -1.00 19.01
C SER A 499 13.73 -1.00 19.87
N PRO A 500 14.69 -1.88 19.55
CA PRO A 500 16.07 -1.72 19.99
C PRO A 500 16.60 -0.29 19.73
N PRO A 501 17.36 0.30 20.68
CA PRO A 501 17.86 1.65 20.53
C PRO A 501 19.10 1.68 19.62
N ARG A 502 19.30 2.82 18.94
CA ARG A 502 20.50 3.12 18.13
C ARG A 502 21.13 4.41 18.61
N TRP A 503 22.42 4.37 18.97
CA TRP A 503 23.17 5.57 19.35
C TRP A 503 23.21 6.58 18.21
N SER A 504 23.16 7.87 18.56
CA SER A 504 23.55 8.93 17.64
C SER A 504 25.03 8.81 17.33
N ARG A 505 25.47 9.32 16.17
CA ARG A 505 26.89 9.37 15.77
C ARG A 505 27.79 9.96 16.86
N ARG A 506 27.30 10.96 17.61
CA ARG A 506 28.07 11.66 18.66
C ARG A 506 28.03 10.96 20.01
N GLY A 507 27.20 9.92 20.18
CA GLY A 507 27.00 9.26 21.47
C GLY A 507 26.20 10.08 22.49
N ASP A 508 25.61 11.20 22.07
CA ASP A 508 24.87 12.15 22.92
C ASP A 508 23.35 11.94 22.91
N ALA A 509 22.88 10.92 22.18
CA ALA A 509 21.47 10.56 22.11
C ALA A 509 21.30 9.10 21.68
N VAL A 510 20.08 8.57 21.86
CA VAL A 510 19.62 7.32 21.26
C VAL A 510 18.34 7.53 20.45
N TYR A 511 18.24 6.90 19.30
CA TYR A 511 17.04 6.80 18.48
C TYR A 511 16.33 5.47 18.72
N TYR A 512 15.00 5.51 18.76
CA TYR A 512 14.18 4.31 18.88
C TYR A 512 12.78 4.56 18.33
N LEU A 513 12.06 3.48 18.02
CA LEU A 513 10.66 3.53 17.63
C LEU A 513 9.77 3.25 18.83
N HIS A 514 8.69 4.01 18.94
CA HIS A 514 7.56 3.72 19.83
C HIS A 514 6.26 3.76 19.04
N GLY A 515 5.62 2.60 18.87
CA GLY A 515 4.43 2.50 18.02
C GLY A 515 4.73 2.94 16.59
N ASN A 516 4.16 4.06 16.17
CA ASN A 516 4.33 4.62 14.83
C ASN A 516 5.24 5.86 14.75
N GLU A 517 6.03 6.10 15.80
CA GLU A 517 6.84 7.30 15.97
C GLU A 517 8.33 6.96 16.03
N LEU A 518 9.15 7.75 15.34
CA LEU A 518 10.60 7.80 15.54
C LEU A 518 10.90 8.83 16.62
N ARG A 519 11.58 8.41 17.68
CA ARG A 519 11.92 9.25 18.83
C ARG A 519 13.43 9.33 19.04
N LYS A 520 13.86 10.48 19.55
CA LYS A 520 15.22 10.77 19.99
C LYS A 520 15.21 11.04 21.49
N LEU A 521 16.15 10.45 22.21
CA LEU A 521 16.35 10.72 23.63
C LEU A 521 17.78 11.17 23.87
N ARG A 522 17.97 12.37 24.44
CA ARG A 522 19.30 12.86 24.84
C ARG A 522 19.81 12.10 26.06
N VAL A 523 21.09 11.75 26.02
CA VAL A 523 21.77 11.05 27.12
C VAL A 523 23.10 11.70 27.45
N THR A 524 23.57 11.52 28.69
CA THR A 524 24.92 11.93 29.12
C THR A 524 25.98 11.04 28.46
N PRO A 525 27.27 11.43 28.47
CA PRO A 525 28.36 10.54 28.07
C PRO A 525 28.37 9.19 28.80
N GLU A 526 27.92 9.17 30.06
CA GLU A 526 27.77 7.96 30.88
C GLU A 526 26.49 7.16 30.55
N GLY A 527 25.67 7.66 29.62
CA GLY A 527 24.46 7.00 29.16
C GLY A 527 23.21 7.27 30.00
N GLU A 528 23.20 8.27 30.88
CA GLU A 528 22.04 8.65 31.68
C GLU A 528 21.05 9.52 30.88
N ARG A 529 19.74 9.36 31.09
CA ARG A 529 18.71 10.18 30.45
C ARG A 529 18.81 11.66 30.88
N GLN A 530 18.86 12.57 29.92
CA GLN A 530 18.92 14.03 30.19
C GLN A 530 17.60 14.79 29.99
N SER A 531 16.66 14.24 29.22
CA SER A 531 15.44 14.95 28.82
C SER A 531 14.30 13.97 28.53
N ASP A 532 13.12 14.51 28.25
CA ASP A 532 12.01 13.71 27.71
C ASP A 532 12.27 13.36 26.24
N PRO A 533 11.78 12.19 25.76
CA PRO A 533 11.95 11.82 24.37
C PRO A 533 11.29 12.83 23.41
N GLN A 534 12.06 13.30 22.44
CA GLN A 534 11.59 14.12 21.34
C GLN A 534 11.04 13.24 20.22
N VAL A 535 9.83 13.55 19.73
CA VAL A 535 9.30 12.94 18.50
C VAL A 535 9.94 13.62 17.30
N LEU A 536 10.63 12.82 16.48
CA LEU A 536 11.24 13.28 15.24
C LEU A 536 10.30 13.09 14.05
N GLU A 537 9.65 11.93 13.96
CA GLU A 537 8.75 11.60 12.86
C GLU A 537 7.57 10.73 13.31
N VAL A 538 6.44 10.82 12.60
CA VAL A 538 5.21 10.08 12.86
C VAL A 538 4.70 9.38 11.59
N GLY A 539 3.98 8.27 11.74
CA GLY A 539 3.36 7.60 10.58
C GLY A 539 4.30 6.70 9.78
N LEU A 540 5.38 6.19 10.38
CA LEU A 540 6.38 5.37 9.68
C LEU A 540 5.88 3.98 9.22
N ASP A 541 4.80 3.48 9.83
CA ASP A 541 4.31 2.09 9.87
C ASP A 541 5.43 1.06 10.07
N ALA A 542 6.40 1.43 10.91
CA ALA A 542 7.61 0.65 11.10
C ALA A 542 7.38 -0.61 11.95
N ASN A 543 8.05 -1.69 11.57
CA ASN A 543 8.14 -2.90 12.38
C ASN A 543 9.13 -2.67 13.53
N THR A 544 8.62 -2.28 14.69
CA THR A 544 9.44 -2.03 15.89
C THR A 544 10.36 -3.19 16.26
N ARG A 545 9.99 -4.44 15.97
CA ARG A 545 10.83 -5.63 16.28
C ARG A 545 12.05 -5.80 15.36
N ALA A 546 11.99 -5.30 14.13
CA ALA A 546 13.12 -5.41 13.19
C ALA A 546 14.26 -4.42 13.51
N GLY A 547 14.04 -3.51 14.47
CA GLY A 547 15.02 -2.50 14.84
C GLY A 547 15.13 -1.36 13.82
N LEU A 548 16.06 -0.46 14.14
CA LEU A 548 16.53 0.61 13.27
C LEU A 548 17.96 0.29 12.87
N SER A 549 18.48 0.88 11.81
CA SER A 549 19.91 0.84 11.46
C SER A 549 20.34 2.24 11.03
N LEU A 550 21.57 2.64 11.33
CA LEU A 550 22.05 4.01 11.12
C LEU A 550 23.41 3.96 10.40
N SER A 551 23.57 4.77 9.35
CA SER A 551 24.89 4.98 8.73
C SER A 551 25.84 5.68 9.70
N ALA A 552 27.15 5.50 9.52
CA ALA A 552 28.15 6.05 10.46
C ALA A 552 28.14 7.59 10.49
N ASP A 553 27.74 8.24 9.41
CA ASP A 553 27.54 9.69 9.34
C ASP A 553 26.25 10.17 10.06
N GLY A 554 25.36 9.25 10.43
CA GLY A 554 24.07 9.52 11.06
C GLY A 554 23.00 10.04 10.10
N ARG A 555 23.31 10.21 8.80
CA ARG A 555 22.41 10.89 7.85
C ARG A 555 21.31 9.99 7.31
N LYS A 556 21.55 8.68 7.25
CA LYS A 556 20.60 7.68 6.76
C LYS A 556 20.22 6.72 7.87
N LEU A 557 18.92 6.54 8.07
CA LEU A 557 18.38 5.55 9.00
C LEU A 557 17.52 4.55 8.23
N ALA A 558 17.87 3.27 8.28
CA ALA A 558 17.10 2.19 7.65
C ALA A 558 16.16 1.53 8.66
N PHE A 559 14.97 1.15 8.18
CA PHE A 559 13.94 0.47 8.96
C PHE A 559 13.06 -0.40 8.07
N ILE A 560 12.32 -1.33 8.68
CA ILE A 560 11.34 -2.14 7.96
C ILE A 560 9.96 -1.49 8.08
N LYS A 561 9.36 -1.12 6.95
CA LYS A 561 7.97 -0.67 6.91
C LYS A 561 7.05 -1.86 6.66
N ARG A 562 5.96 -1.98 7.42
CA ARG A 562 4.90 -2.97 7.18
C ARG A 562 3.76 -2.32 6.43
N GLY A 563 3.33 -2.96 5.36
CA GLY A 563 2.14 -2.59 4.62
C GLY A 563 1.17 -3.76 4.52
N SER A 564 -0.05 -3.46 4.07
CA SER A 564 -0.89 -4.48 3.47
C SER A 564 -1.36 -3.98 2.12
N ARG A 565 -1.29 -4.85 1.11
CA ARG A 565 -2.01 -4.64 -0.14
C ARG A 565 -3.16 -5.63 -0.19
N SER A 566 -4.25 -5.23 -0.82
CA SER A 566 -5.31 -6.18 -1.11
C SER A 566 -5.97 -5.88 -2.44
N ASN A 567 -6.34 -6.96 -3.11
CA ASN A 567 -6.94 -6.92 -4.43
C ASN A 567 -8.19 -7.80 -4.47
N LEU A 568 -9.10 -7.43 -5.36
CA LEU A 568 -10.37 -8.10 -5.56
C LEU A 568 -10.23 -9.16 -6.65
N TRP A 569 -10.89 -10.28 -6.41
CA TRP A 569 -10.92 -11.44 -7.29
C TRP A 569 -12.35 -11.93 -7.44
N SER A 570 -12.71 -12.35 -8.65
CA SER A 570 -13.95 -13.06 -8.94
C SER A 570 -13.64 -14.52 -9.23
N LEU A 571 -14.39 -15.44 -8.63
CA LEU A 571 -14.25 -16.87 -8.85
C LEU A 571 -15.63 -17.43 -9.23
N PRO A 572 -15.92 -17.58 -10.53
CA PRO A 572 -17.14 -18.23 -10.98
C PRO A 572 -17.06 -19.74 -10.71
N VAL A 573 -18.15 -20.29 -10.19
CA VAL A 573 -18.38 -21.71 -9.92
C VAL A 573 -19.67 -22.08 -10.66
N GLU A 574 -19.54 -22.58 -11.88
CA GLU A 574 -20.69 -22.91 -12.75
C GLU A 574 -21.65 -23.89 -12.08
N LYS A 575 -21.10 -24.91 -11.41
CA LYS A 575 -21.85 -25.87 -10.59
C LYS A 575 -21.23 -25.95 -9.21
N PRO A 576 -21.95 -25.55 -8.14
CA PRO A 576 -21.47 -25.66 -6.77
C PRO A 576 -21.61 -27.10 -6.27
N GLU A 577 -20.85 -28.00 -6.89
CA GLU A 577 -20.78 -29.42 -6.56
C GLU A 577 -19.47 -29.77 -5.82
N ALA A 578 -19.38 -30.99 -5.32
CA ALA A 578 -18.36 -31.35 -4.34
C ALA A 578 -16.92 -31.16 -4.88
N GLY A 579 -16.14 -30.29 -4.23
CA GLY A 579 -14.70 -30.14 -4.46
C GLY A 579 -14.29 -29.31 -5.69
N ALA A 580 -15.15 -28.43 -6.22
CA ALA A 580 -14.77 -27.56 -7.34
C ALA A 580 -13.56 -26.68 -7.02
N ARG A 581 -12.70 -26.44 -8.02
CA ARG A 581 -11.54 -25.53 -7.92
C ARG A 581 -11.71 -24.40 -8.93
N PRO A 582 -12.40 -23.30 -8.57
CA PRO A 582 -12.71 -22.26 -9.53
C PRO A 582 -11.45 -21.52 -9.98
N THR A 583 -11.43 -21.10 -11.24
CA THR A 583 -10.31 -20.30 -11.77
C THR A 583 -10.50 -18.84 -11.34
N PRO A 584 -9.51 -18.23 -10.66
CA PRO A 584 -9.66 -16.89 -10.13
C PRO A 584 -9.39 -15.83 -11.21
N VAL A 585 -10.30 -14.86 -11.34
CA VAL A 585 -10.18 -13.69 -12.22
C VAL A 585 -9.84 -12.47 -11.38
N GLN A 586 -8.65 -11.90 -11.58
CA GLN A 586 -8.23 -10.71 -10.85
C GLN A 586 -8.98 -9.48 -11.38
N LEU A 587 -9.74 -8.81 -10.50
CA LEU A 587 -10.53 -7.63 -10.87
C LEU A 587 -9.74 -6.33 -10.67
N THR A 588 -8.87 -6.27 -9.67
CA THR A 588 -8.09 -5.07 -9.36
C THR A 588 -6.62 -5.39 -9.14
N ARG A 589 -5.75 -4.40 -9.40
CA ARG A 589 -4.30 -4.50 -9.20
C ARG A 589 -3.78 -3.33 -8.33
N GLY A 590 -2.49 -3.34 -8.05
CA GLY A 590 -1.78 -2.27 -7.34
C GLY A 590 -1.62 -2.51 -5.85
N THR A 591 -1.09 -1.49 -5.17
CA THR A 591 -0.64 -1.53 -3.76
C THR A 591 -1.67 -1.04 -2.76
N ALA A 592 -2.69 -0.29 -3.21
CA ALA A 592 -3.75 0.21 -2.34
C ALA A 592 -4.55 -0.95 -1.72
N SER A 593 -4.91 -0.79 -0.45
CA SER A 593 -5.79 -1.72 0.26
C SER A 593 -7.22 -1.56 -0.27
N LYS A 594 -7.85 -2.67 -0.61
CA LYS A 594 -9.23 -2.77 -1.07
C LYS A 594 -9.99 -3.74 -0.19
N SER A 595 -11.26 -3.48 0.10
CA SER A 595 -12.05 -4.38 0.94
C SER A 595 -13.54 -4.33 0.64
N ALA A 596 -14.23 -5.33 1.19
CA ALA A 596 -15.69 -5.45 1.19
C ALA A 596 -16.34 -5.26 -0.20
N PRO A 597 -15.97 -6.10 -1.20
CA PRO A 597 -16.63 -6.07 -2.49
C PRO A 597 -18.11 -6.45 -2.35
N SER A 598 -18.96 -5.80 -3.13
CA SER A 598 -20.40 -6.06 -3.21
C SER A 598 -20.85 -6.04 -4.66
N LEU A 599 -21.46 -7.13 -5.11
CA LEU A 599 -22.00 -7.26 -6.47
C LEU A 599 -23.35 -6.55 -6.56
N SER A 600 -23.57 -5.78 -7.63
CA SER A 600 -24.85 -5.12 -7.90
C SER A 600 -25.96 -6.14 -8.15
N PRO A 601 -27.25 -5.80 -7.90
CA PRO A 601 -28.37 -6.70 -8.14
C PRO A 601 -28.45 -7.18 -9.60
N ASP A 602 -28.12 -6.33 -10.57
CA ASP A 602 -28.05 -6.69 -11.99
C ASP A 602 -26.80 -7.51 -12.36
N GLY A 603 -25.80 -7.56 -11.49
CA GLY A 603 -24.55 -8.32 -11.67
C GLY A 603 -23.52 -7.65 -12.57
N LYS A 604 -23.76 -6.40 -12.99
CA LYS A 604 -22.88 -5.68 -13.92
C LYS A 604 -21.75 -4.92 -13.24
N TRP A 605 -21.91 -4.60 -11.95
CA TRP A 605 -21.00 -3.73 -11.22
C TRP A 605 -20.61 -4.32 -9.88
N ILE A 606 -19.40 -4.02 -9.43
CA ILE A 606 -18.89 -4.36 -8.11
C ILE A 606 -18.52 -3.06 -7.41
N ALA A 607 -19.14 -2.78 -6.27
CA ALA A 607 -18.76 -1.70 -5.39
C ALA A 607 -17.75 -2.20 -4.35
N PHE A 608 -16.79 -1.39 -3.97
CA PHE A 608 -15.78 -1.72 -2.96
C PHE A 608 -15.22 -0.48 -2.31
N THR A 609 -14.56 -0.64 -1.15
CA THR A 609 -13.80 0.46 -0.54
C THR A 609 -12.33 0.34 -0.91
N GLN A 610 -11.70 1.45 -1.27
CA GLN A 610 -10.25 1.54 -1.45
C GLN A 610 -9.66 2.52 -0.43
N TYR A 611 -8.56 2.11 0.20
CA TYR A 611 -7.81 2.90 1.17
C TYR A 611 -6.43 3.21 0.61
N ARG A 612 -6.09 4.50 0.57
CA ARG A 612 -4.72 4.98 0.28
C ARG A 612 -4.10 5.74 1.45
N ASN A 613 -4.91 6.13 2.43
CA ASN A 613 -4.63 6.63 3.78
C ASN A 613 -6.00 6.86 4.44
N GLU A 614 -6.87 7.49 3.65
CA GLU A 614 -8.30 7.65 3.81
C GLU A 614 -9.05 6.67 2.89
N GLY A 615 -10.34 6.45 3.17
CA GLY A 615 -11.18 5.48 2.46
C GLY A 615 -12.23 6.14 1.58
N ASP A 616 -12.48 5.55 0.41
CA ASP A 616 -13.57 5.95 -0.48
C ASP A 616 -14.25 4.76 -1.15
N VAL A 617 -15.50 4.97 -1.57
CA VAL A 617 -16.26 4.01 -2.38
C VAL A 617 -15.87 4.13 -3.85
N PHE A 618 -15.55 2.98 -4.42
CA PHE A 618 -15.28 2.80 -5.84
C PHE A 618 -16.22 1.76 -6.43
N VAL A 619 -16.40 1.82 -7.74
CA VAL A 619 -17.15 0.85 -8.53
C VAL A 619 -16.33 0.37 -9.72
N ILE A 620 -16.46 -0.89 -10.10
CA ILE A 620 -15.77 -1.50 -11.24
C ILE A 620 -16.75 -2.41 -12.00
N PRO A 621 -16.65 -2.54 -13.33
CA PRO A 621 -17.44 -3.53 -14.05
C PRO A 621 -17.15 -4.95 -13.53
N ALA A 622 -18.16 -5.81 -13.46
CA ALA A 622 -18.03 -7.17 -12.95
C ALA A 622 -17.09 -8.06 -13.81
N GLY A 623 -16.96 -7.74 -15.10
CA GLY A 623 -16.00 -8.37 -16.01
C GLY A 623 -14.56 -7.85 -15.88
N GLY A 624 -14.30 -6.90 -14.97
CA GLY A 624 -13.04 -6.19 -14.87
C GLY A 624 -13.00 -4.90 -15.69
N GLY A 625 -11.96 -4.09 -15.50
CA GLY A 625 -11.79 -2.79 -16.15
C GLY A 625 -11.29 -1.71 -15.16
N PRO A 626 -11.22 -0.44 -15.60
CA PRO A 626 -10.80 0.64 -14.71
C PRO A 626 -11.87 0.92 -13.63
N PRO A 627 -11.48 1.02 -12.34
CA PRO A 627 -12.40 1.41 -11.29
C PRO A 627 -12.71 2.91 -11.34
N ARG A 628 -13.97 3.28 -11.11
CA ARG A 628 -14.45 4.67 -10.98
C ARG A 628 -14.70 5.00 -9.52
N ARG A 629 -14.19 6.16 -9.06
CA ARG A 629 -14.46 6.69 -7.73
C ARG A 629 -15.89 7.24 -7.65
N VAL A 630 -16.62 6.94 -6.57
CA VAL A 630 -18.00 7.42 -6.33
C VAL A 630 -18.02 8.52 -5.26
N THR A 631 -17.29 8.33 -4.16
CA THR A 631 -17.17 9.32 -3.07
C THR A 631 -15.80 9.98 -3.10
N SER A 632 -15.71 11.21 -2.58
CA SER A 632 -14.41 11.92 -2.49
C SER A 632 -14.10 12.54 -1.14
N SER A 633 -14.88 12.21 -0.11
CA SER A 633 -14.73 12.76 1.24
C SER A 633 -13.52 12.20 1.99
N GLY A 634 -13.02 11.00 1.63
CA GLY A 634 -11.96 10.33 2.40
C GLY A 634 -12.43 9.76 3.74
N GLU A 635 -13.69 9.97 4.11
CA GLU A 635 -14.26 9.60 5.40
C GLU A 635 -14.77 8.16 5.45
N VAL A 636 -14.74 7.40 4.34
CA VAL A 636 -15.40 6.09 4.27
C VAL A 636 -14.65 5.07 5.13
N MET A 637 -15.36 4.55 6.13
CA MET A 637 -14.82 3.59 7.10
C MET A 637 -15.06 2.14 6.71
N SER A 638 -16.17 1.85 6.02
CA SER A 638 -16.49 0.45 5.67
C SER A 638 -17.60 0.27 4.63
N ALA A 639 -17.45 -0.87 3.92
CA ALA A 639 -18.39 -1.65 3.10
C ALA A 639 -19.52 -0.88 2.40
N PRO A 640 -19.40 -0.62 1.09
CA PRO A 640 -20.53 -0.23 0.28
C PRO A 640 -21.48 -1.42 0.07
N ALA A 641 -22.78 -1.16 0.13
CA ALA A 641 -23.83 -2.10 -0.23
C ALA A 641 -24.81 -1.46 -1.20
N TRP A 642 -25.25 -2.23 -2.18
CA TRP A 642 -26.19 -1.77 -3.21
C TRP A 642 -27.63 -1.77 -2.71
N SER A 643 -28.39 -0.73 -3.05
CA SER A 643 -29.84 -0.78 -2.97
C SER A 643 -30.40 -1.89 -3.89
N PRO A 644 -31.58 -2.44 -3.59
CA PRO A 644 -32.19 -3.51 -4.40
C PRO A 644 -32.40 -3.14 -5.87
N ASP A 645 -32.63 -1.85 -6.14
CA ASP A 645 -32.82 -1.31 -7.49
C ASP A 645 -31.50 -1.03 -8.23
N GLY A 646 -30.35 -1.20 -7.56
CA GLY A 646 -29.01 -0.96 -8.11
C GLY A 646 -28.66 0.51 -8.32
N ARG A 647 -29.48 1.46 -7.86
CA ARG A 647 -29.28 2.91 -8.13
C ARG A 647 -28.50 3.64 -7.05
N THR A 648 -28.45 3.09 -5.84
CA THR A 648 -27.91 3.75 -4.65
C THR A 648 -26.91 2.84 -3.96
N LEU A 649 -25.88 3.44 -3.37
CA LEU A 649 -24.89 2.77 -2.52
C LEU A 649 -25.02 3.30 -1.09
N ALA A 650 -25.14 2.41 -0.12
CA ALA A 650 -25.01 2.73 1.30
C ALA A 650 -23.62 2.37 1.78
N TYR A 651 -23.04 3.18 2.66
CA TYR A 651 -21.73 2.95 3.26
C TYR A 651 -21.68 3.57 4.66
N VAL A 652 -20.64 3.24 5.42
CA VAL A 652 -20.35 3.90 6.70
C VAL A 652 -19.22 4.89 6.49
N ALA A 653 -19.42 6.14 6.92
CA ALA A 653 -18.39 7.16 6.93
C ALA A 653 -18.21 7.74 8.33
N ASP A 654 -16.99 8.14 8.66
CA ASP A 654 -16.73 8.89 9.88
C ASP A 654 -17.33 10.27 9.75
N HIS A 655 -18.03 10.70 10.78
CA HIS A 655 -18.53 12.05 10.88
C HIS A 655 -18.20 12.57 12.27
N GLN A 656 -17.12 13.35 12.35
CA GLN A 656 -16.63 13.93 13.61
C GLN A 656 -16.33 12.86 14.69
N GLY A 657 -15.66 11.77 14.32
CA GLY A 657 -15.30 10.68 15.22
C GLY A 657 -16.44 9.71 15.55
N THR A 658 -17.60 9.85 14.90
CA THR A 658 -18.72 8.90 15.00
C THR A 658 -19.09 8.37 13.62
N GLY A 659 -19.08 7.05 13.46
CA GLY A 659 -19.52 6.41 12.21
C GLY A 659 -21.02 6.62 11.95
N LYS A 660 -21.36 7.06 10.74
CA LYS A 660 -22.73 7.26 10.26
C LYS A 660 -22.99 6.43 9.01
N VAL A 661 -24.22 5.93 8.88
CA VAL A 661 -24.69 5.40 7.60
C VAL A 661 -24.93 6.58 6.67
N ARG A 662 -24.45 6.48 5.43
CA ARG A 662 -24.70 7.44 4.35
C ARG A 662 -25.12 6.70 3.09
N THR A 663 -25.83 7.40 2.22
CA THR A 663 -26.20 6.90 0.90
C THR A 663 -25.84 7.90 -0.19
N VAL A 664 -25.40 7.39 -1.34
CA VAL A 664 -25.08 8.17 -2.53
C VAL A 664 -25.61 7.45 -3.77
N ALA A 665 -26.01 8.21 -4.79
CA ALA A 665 -26.33 7.60 -6.08
C ALA A 665 -25.09 6.89 -6.65
N PHE A 666 -25.31 5.79 -7.38
CA PHE A 666 -24.24 5.03 -8.02
C PHE A 666 -23.35 5.90 -8.92
N GLU A 667 -23.94 6.89 -9.61
CA GLU A 667 -23.21 7.85 -10.44
C GLU A 667 -22.38 8.87 -9.65
N GLY A 668 -22.53 8.90 -8.33
CA GLY A 668 -21.98 9.94 -7.45
C GLY A 668 -22.98 11.08 -7.21
N GLY A 669 -22.49 12.17 -6.62
CA GLY A 669 -23.29 13.37 -6.35
C GLY A 669 -23.53 13.60 -4.86
N VAL A 670 -24.68 14.21 -4.52
CA VAL A 670 -24.99 14.61 -3.14
C VAL A 670 -25.22 13.39 -2.26
N GLU A 671 -24.52 13.35 -1.12
CA GLU A 671 -24.61 12.29 -0.13
C GLU A 671 -25.72 12.60 0.89
N HIS A 672 -26.56 11.61 1.20
CA HIS A 672 -27.53 11.68 2.30
C HIS A 672 -26.96 11.01 3.55
N THR A 673 -27.16 11.63 4.72
CA THR A 673 -26.61 11.15 6.01
C THR A 673 -27.73 10.86 7.00
N TYR A 674 -27.79 9.62 7.49
CA TYR A 674 -28.76 9.21 8.51
C TYR A 674 -28.25 9.56 9.91
N LYS A 675 -28.71 10.68 10.47
CA LYS A 675 -28.13 11.32 11.66
C LYS A 675 -28.18 10.46 12.92
N ASP A 676 -29.24 9.69 13.12
CA ASP A 676 -29.45 8.86 14.32
C ASP A 676 -28.79 7.47 14.25
N THR A 677 -27.85 7.31 13.33
CA THR A 677 -27.01 6.11 13.24
C THR A 677 -25.73 6.28 14.05
N HIS A 678 -25.21 5.17 14.57
CA HIS A 678 -23.91 5.10 15.25
C HIS A 678 -23.20 3.85 14.74
N ALA A 679 -22.90 3.85 13.44
CA ALA A 679 -22.47 2.66 12.72
C ALA A 679 -20.98 2.35 12.96
N ALA A 680 -20.62 1.07 12.96
CA ALA A 680 -19.26 0.58 13.11
C ALA A 680 -19.04 -0.73 12.33
N GLY A 681 -18.32 -0.64 11.21
CA GLY A 681 -17.94 -1.80 10.40
C GLY A 681 -19.09 -2.32 9.53
N ASP A 682 -19.39 -3.61 9.65
CA ASP A 682 -20.30 -4.35 8.75
C ASP A 682 -21.63 -3.61 8.46
N LEU A 683 -21.87 -3.37 7.16
CA LEU A 683 -23.10 -2.86 6.60
C LEU A 683 -23.54 -3.77 5.46
N VAL A 684 -24.83 -4.11 5.44
CA VAL A 684 -25.42 -4.94 4.38
C VAL A 684 -26.79 -4.38 4.04
N TRP A 685 -27.03 -4.11 2.77
CA TRP A 685 -28.35 -3.72 2.28
C TRP A 685 -29.09 -4.98 1.85
N ALA A 686 -30.31 -5.17 2.36
CA ALA A 686 -31.16 -6.27 1.92
C ALA A 686 -31.49 -6.16 0.42
N PRO A 687 -31.90 -7.26 -0.24
CA PRO A 687 -32.71 -7.22 -1.46
C PRO A 687 -34.07 -6.51 -1.29
N GLY A 688 -34.39 -6.01 -0.09
CA GLY A 688 -35.56 -5.19 0.22
C GLY A 688 -35.20 -3.79 0.74
N ALA A 689 -36.19 -3.04 1.22
CA ALA A 689 -36.05 -1.63 1.59
C ALA A 689 -35.34 -1.35 2.94
N ARG A 690 -34.43 -2.20 3.42
CA ARG A 690 -33.76 -2.00 4.74
C ARG A 690 -32.26 -2.21 4.69
N ILE A 691 -31.54 -1.41 5.47
CA ILE A 691 -30.09 -1.48 5.67
C ILE A 691 -29.82 -2.08 7.05
N LEU A 692 -29.04 -3.15 7.08
CA LEU A 692 -28.50 -3.71 8.31
C LEU A 692 -27.15 -3.07 8.58
N TYR A 693 -26.96 -2.53 9.78
CA TYR A 693 -25.67 -2.00 10.22
C TYR A 693 -25.41 -2.38 11.67
N ARG A 694 -24.14 -2.39 12.06
CA ARG A 694 -23.73 -2.67 13.43
C ARG A 694 -23.33 -1.41 14.16
N ARG A 695 -23.50 -1.38 15.48
CA ARG A 695 -22.99 -0.31 16.36
C ARG A 695 -21.68 -0.72 17.06
N PRO A 696 -20.87 0.21 17.60
CA PRO A 696 -19.71 -0.12 18.41
C PRO A 696 -20.02 -1.16 19.50
N GLY A 697 -19.06 -2.05 19.77
CA GLY A 697 -19.19 -3.12 20.76
C GLY A 697 -19.67 -4.48 20.20
N ASN A 698 -20.00 -4.55 18.90
CA ASN A 698 -20.31 -5.77 18.15
C ASN A 698 -21.48 -6.61 18.70
N ARG A 699 -22.36 -6.03 19.50
CA ARG A 699 -23.36 -6.78 20.26
C ARG A 699 -24.56 -7.23 19.43
N ASN A 700 -25.01 -6.39 18.50
CA ASN A 700 -26.23 -6.59 17.74
C ASN A 700 -26.19 -5.81 16.43
N PHE A 701 -27.05 -6.20 15.50
CA PHE A 701 -27.32 -5.46 14.28
C PHE A 701 -28.60 -4.63 14.42
N HIS A 702 -28.65 -3.53 13.70
CA HIS A 702 -29.77 -2.60 13.64
C HIS A 702 -30.29 -2.54 12.20
N LEU A 703 -31.60 -2.53 12.06
CA LEU A 703 -32.30 -2.33 10.80
C LEU A 703 -32.68 -0.85 10.70
N LEU A 704 -32.16 -0.19 9.69
CA LEU A 704 -32.55 1.13 9.23
C LEU A 704 -33.51 0.99 8.05
N ASP A 705 -34.64 1.68 8.12
CA ASP A 705 -35.51 1.93 6.97
C ASP A 705 -35.06 3.25 6.30
N PRO A 706 -34.51 3.24 5.07
CA PRO A 706 -34.01 4.44 4.41
C PRO A 706 -35.09 5.47 4.07
N ALA A 707 -36.36 5.05 3.95
CA ALA A 707 -37.45 5.94 3.57
C ALA A 707 -38.05 6.68 4.78
N THR A 708 -38.14 6.00 5.92
CA THR A 708 -38.70 6.58 7.17
C THR A 708 -37.64 6.97 8.19
N GLU A 709 -36.38 6.60 7.96
CA GLU A 709 -35.24 6.69 8.89
C GLU A 709 -35.44 5.94 10.22
N ALA A 710 -36.50 5.13 10.33
CA ALA A 710 -36.77 4.35 11.54
C ALA A 710 -35.69 3.29 11.76
N VAL A 711 -35.18 3.23 12.99
CA VAL A 711 -34.16 2.26 13.42
C VAL A 711 -34.74 1.31 14.46
N LYS A 712 -34.57 0.00 14.24
CA LYS A 712 -34.87 -1.03 15.26
C LYS A 712 -33.76 -2.07 15.36
N ARG A 713 -33.67 -2.74 16.51
CA ARG A 713 -32.71 -3.84 16.71
C ARG A 713 -33.14 -5.09 15.92
N LEU A 714 -32.17 -5.88 15.47
CA LEU A 714 -32.40 -7.17 14.81
C LEU A 714 -32.97 -8.19 15.79
N VAL A 715 -32.35 -8.30 16.96
CA VAL A 715 -32.87 -9.07 18.10
C VAL A 715 -33.17 -8.14 19.27
N PRO A 716 -34.25 -8.38 20.05
CA PRO A 716 -34.63 -7.46 21.13
C PRO A 716 -33.58 -7.27 22.24
N SER A 717 -32.80 -8.30 22.54
CA SER A 717 -31.78 -8.32 23.60
C SER A 717 -30.38 -8.09 23.04
N ASP A 718 -29.60 -7.22 23.68
CA ASP A 718 -28.26 -6.80 23.25
C ASP A 718 -27.10 -7.61 23.86
N SER A 719 -27.31 -8.74 24.55
CA SER A 719 -26.23 -9.21 25.45
C SER A 719 -26.09 -10.71 25.71
N VAL A 720 -25.71 -11.49 24.69
CA VAL A 720 -25.17 -12.87 24.90
C VAL A 720 -23.90 -13.18 24.10
N GLY A 721 -23.35 -12.20 23.38
CA GLY A 721 -22.12 -12.38 22.58
C GLY A 721 -21.90 -11.25 21.58
N TRP A 722 -20.92 -11.43 20.70
CA TRP A 722 -20.63 -10.61 19.54
C TRP A 722 -21.15 -11.26 18.26
N THR A 723 -21.68 -10.41 17.36
CA THR A 723 -22.24 -10.79 16.06
C THR A 723 -21.44 -10.16 14.91
N PHE A 724 -21.26 -10.94 13.84
CA PHE A 724 -20.42 -10.59 12.68
C PHE A 724 -21.00 -11.12 11.36
N SER A 725 -20.58 -10.53 10.24
CA SER A 725 -20.75 -11.08 8.89
C SER A 725 -22.20 -11.39 8.51
N ALA A 726 -23.14 -10.51 8.84
CA ALA A 726 -24.54 -10.73 8.52
C ALA A 726 -24.77 -10.86 7.00
N ARG A 727 -25.72 -11.70 6.57
CA ARG A 727 -26.12 -11.90 5.16
C ARG A 727 -27.62 -12.11 5.06
N TYR A 728 -28.31 -11.32 4.24
CA TYR A 728 -29.74 -11.48 3.99
C TYR A 728 -30.04 -12.71 3.14
N SER A 729 -31.14 -13.40 3.45
CA SER A 729 -31.75 -14.36 2.52
C SER A 729 -32.20 -13.66 1.23
N PRO A 730 -32.31 -14.37 0.09
CA PRO A 730 -32.82 -13.79 -1.16
C PRO A 730 -34.22 -13.18 -1.02
N THR A 731 -35.05 -13.76 -0.16
CA THR A 731 -36.40 -13.30 0.19
C THR A 731 -36.44 -12.15 1.19
N ALA A 732 -35.29 -11.69 1.69
CA ALA A 732 -35.15 -10.61 2.67
C ALA A 732 -36.00 -10.79 3.95
N ASP A 733 -36.28 -12.03 4.35
CA ASP A 733 -37.08 -12.39 5.52
C ASP A 733 -36.25 -13.02 6.65
N ARG A 734 -35.00 -13.38 6.37
CA ARG A 734 -34.06 -14.02 7.28
C ARG A 734 -32.65 -13.43 7.12
N VAL A 735 -31.85 -13.52 8.17
CA VAL A 735 -30.44 -13.11 8.18
C VAL A 735 -29.59 -14.24 8.76
N ALA A 736 -28.54 -14.63 8.04
CA ALA A 736 -27.49 -15.48 8.57
C ALA A 736 -26.40 -14.61 9.19
N LEU A 737 -25.91 -14.94 10.38
CA LEU A 737 -24.81 -14.22 11.03
C LEU A 737 -23.91 -15.17 11.82
N LEU A 738 -22.66 -14.77 12.02
CA LEU A 738 -21.75 -15.45 12.94
C LEU A 738 -21.97 -14.89 14.35
N TRP A 739 -22.21 -15.76 15.33
CA TRP A 739 -22.42 -15.39 16.72
C TRP A 739 -21.50 -16.21 17.64
N ASN A 740 -20.73 -15.54 18.49
CA ASN A 740 -19.84 -16.21 19.46
C ASN A 740 -20.52 -16.57 20.80
N ARG A 741 -21.84 -16.47 20.90
CA ARG A 741 -22.59 -16.95 22.09
C ARG A 741 -22.41 -18.46 22.25
N VAL A 742 -22.86 -19.05 23.35
CA VAL A 742 -22.81 -20.51 23.52
C VAL A 742 -24.17 -21.13 23.11
N PRO A 743 -24.22 -22.09 22.17
CA PRO A 743 -23.12 -22.55 21.31
C PRO A 743 -22.74 -21.53 20.22
N ALA A 744 -21.43 -21.45 19.94
CA ALA A 744 -20.89 -20.50 18.97
C ALA A 744 -21.04 -21.06 17.55
N GLY A 745 -21.27 -20.19 16.57
CA GLY A 745 -21.40 -20.64 15.17
C GLY A 745 -22.25 -19.72 14.31
N VAL A 746 -22.78 -20.28 13.22
CA VAL A 746 -23.66 -19.58 12.28
C VAL A 746 -25.11 -19.72 12.75
N TRP A 747 -25.79 -18.59 12.90
CA TRP A 747 -27.17 -18.50 13.34
C TRP A 747 -28.03 -17.88 12.25
N ILE A 748 -29.27 -18.38 12.12
CA ILE A 748 -30.32 -17.76 11.33
C ILE A 748 -31.24 -16.97 12.25
N VAL A 749 -31.52 -15.73 11.88
CA VAL A 749 -32.48 -14.86 12.57
C VAL A 749 -33.60 -14.51 11.62
N SER A 750 -34.84 -14.78 12.04
CA SER A 750 -36.05 -14.36 11.32
C SER A 750 -36.30 -12.87 11.52
N LEU A 751 -36.64 -12.18 10.43
CA LEU A 751 -36.99 -10.75 10.47
C LEU A 751 -38.47 -10.49 10.76
N ARG A 752 -39.28 -11.55 10.78
CA ARG A 752 -40.73 -11.46 11.07
C ARG A 752 -40.99 -11.42 12.58
N ASP A 753 -40.30 -12.28 13.33
CA ASP A 753 -40.56 -12.53 14.76
C ASP A 753 -39.28 -12.55 15.62
N SER A 754 -38.11 -12.26 15.05
CA SER A 754 -36.81 -12.30 15.72
C SER A 754 -36.44 -13.67 16.32
N SER A 755 -37.09 -14.75 15.84
CA SER A 755 -36.72 -16.12 16.20
C SER A 755 -35.30 -16.45 15.71
N GLN A 756 -34.58 -17.27 16.48
CA GLN A 756 -33.15 -17.55 16.27
C GLN A 756 -32.92 -19.06 16.28
N SER A 757 -32.27 -19.58 15.25
CA SER A 757 -31.89 -20.98 15.16
C SER A 757 -30.41 -21.13 14.81
N LEU A 758 -29.75 -22.08 15.46
CA LEU A 758 -28.36 -22.42 15.17
C LEU A 758 -28.34 -23.27 13.90
N LEU A 759 -27.61 -22.83 12.88
CA LEU A 759 -27.44 -23.56 11.63
C LEU A 759 -26.20 -24.44 11.67
N LEU A 760 -25.07 -23.88 12.10
CA LEU A 760 -23.79 -24.58 12.12
C LEU A 760 -23.05 -24.25 13.41
N ARG A 761 -22.60 -25.26 14.16
CA ARG A 761 -21.70 -25.08 15.30
C ARG A 761 -20.29 -24.79 14.80
N ARG A 762 -19.62 -23.83 15.43
CA ARG A 762 -18.21 -23.54 15.18
C ARG A 762 -17.37 -24.76 15.54
N THR A 763 -16.56 -25.21 14.60
CA THR A 763 -15.55 -26.25 14.80
C THR A 763 -14.16 -25.63 14.97
N GLY A 764 -13.41 -26.07 15.99
CA GLY A 764 -12.05 -25.60 16.25
C GLY A 764 -11.92 -24.12 16.62
N SER A 765 -10.70 -23.58 16.45
CA SER A 765 -10.34 -22.21 16.82
C SER A 765 -10.64 -21.18 15.72
N GLN A 766 -10.95 -21.61 14.49
CA GLN A 766 -11.17 -20.71 13.35
C GLN A 766 -12.64 -20.30 13.20
N ALA A 767 -12.89 -19.15 12.59
CA ALA A 767 -14.24 -18.65 12.35
C ALA A 767 -14.76 -19.22 11.01
N GLN A 768 -16.04 -19.59 11.01
CA GLN A 768 -16.77 -20.04 9.83
C GLN A 768 -17.85 -19.00 9.48
N PRO A 769 -17.50 -17.81 8.96
CA PRO A 769 -18.47 -16.76 8.71
C PRO A 769 -19.39 -17.12 7.53
N PRO A 770 -20.70 -16.81 7.62
CA PRO A 770 -21.57 -16.89 6.46
C PRO A 770 -21.13 -15.84 5.43
N ILE A 771 -21.04 -16.26 4.17
CA ILE A 771 -20.58 -15.42 3.07
C ILE A 771 -21.68 -15.12 2.04
N GLY A 772 -22.76 -15.90 2.02
CA GLY A 772 -23.92 -15.69 1.15
C GLY A 772 -24.97 -16.79 1.31
N TRP A 773 -26.02 -16.74 0.50
CA TRP A 773 -27.12 -17.70 0.49
C TRP A 773 -27.22 -18.38 -0.88
N SER A 774 -27.80 -19.58 -0.91
CA SER A 774 -28.23 -20.16 -2.17
C SER A 774 -29.40 -19.37 -2.77
N ALA A 775 -29.55 -19.43 -4.10
CA ALA A 775 -30.57 -18.67 -4.83
C ALA A 775 -32.01 -19.01 -4.38
N ASP A 776 -32.25 -20.27 -4.02
CA ASP A 776 -33.51 -20.77 -3.46
C ASP A 776 -33.74 -20.39 -1.99
N GLY A 777 -32.74 -19.82 -1.30
CA GLY A 777 -32.78 -19.52 0.14
C GLY A 777 -32.82 -20.75 1.05
N GLY A 778 -32.53 -21.95 0.52
CA GLY A 778 -32.53 -23.23 1.22
C GLY A 778 -31.22 -23.58 1.92
N SER A 779 -30.12 -22.90 1.59
CA SER A 779 -28.78 -23.12 2.15
C SER A 779 -28.03 -21.81 2.40
N VAL A 780 -27.03 -21.86 3.28
CA VAL A 780 -26.05 -20.78 3.50
C VAL A 780 -24.67 -21.24 3.07
N TYR A 781 -23.95 -20.39 2.34
CA TYR A 781 -22.53 -20.58 2.06
C TYR A 781 -21.69 -20.02 3.20
N VAL A 782 -20.72 -20.80 3.64
CA VAL A 782 -19.83 -20.50 4.75
C VAL A 782 -18.38 -20.72 4.31
N MET A 783 -17.47 -19.85 4.72
CA MET A 783 -16.04 -20.03 4.43
C MET A 783 -15.35 -20.66 5.65
N ASP A 784 -14.69 -21.81 5.46
CA ASP A 784 -13.79 -22.35 6.46
C ASP A 784 -12.41 -21.69 6.31
N ALA A 785 -12.09 -20.80 7.25
CA ALA A 785 -10.83 -20.06 7.21
C ALA A 785 -9.58 -20.95 7.39
N GLY A 786 -9.73 -22.15 7.96
CA GLY A 786 -8.62 -23.09 8.16
C GLY A 786 -8.26 -23.86 6.90
N SER A 787 -9.26 -24.38 6.19
CA SER A 787 -9.06 -25.19 4.97
C SER A 787 -9.16 -24.41 3.67
N ARG A 788 -9.66 -23.16 3.70
CA ARG A 788 -10.01 -22.34 2.53
C ARG A 788 -11.14 -22.92 1.69
N ASP A 789 -11.94 -23.79 2.29
CA ASP A 789 -13.11 -24.38 1.65
C ASP A 789 -14.32 -23.45 1.79
N ILE A 790 -15.16 -23.48 0.77
CA ILE A 790 -16.51 -22.94 0.78
C ILE A 790 -17.46 -24.10 1.02
N LEU A 791 -18.16 -24.04 2.14
CA LEU A 791 -19.15 -25.02 2.56
C LEU A 791 -20.55 -24.53 2.21
N ARG A 792 -21.39 -25.43 1.68
CA ARG A 792 -22.84 -25.23 1.56
C ARG A 792 -23.51 -25.95 2.72
N VAL A 793 -24.27 -25.20 3.52
CA VAL A 793 -24.94 -25.71 4.73
C VAL A 793 -26.46 -25.65 4.53
N PRO A 794 -27.14 -26.81 4.38
CA PRO A 794 -28.60 -26.85 4.20
C PRO A 794 -29.36 -26.42 5.46
N LEU A 795 -30.42 -25.63 5.30
CA LEU A 795 -31.30 -25.26 6.41
C LEU A 795 -32.21 -26.41 6.86
N ALA A 796 -32.52 -27.34 5.96
CA ALA A 796 -33.37 -28.51 6.24
C ALA A 796 -32.70 -29.55 7.16
N GLY A 797 -31.43 -29.35 7.52
CA GLY A 797 -30.58 -30.33 8.18
C GLY A 797 -29.78 -31.17 7.19
N GLY A 798 -28.71 -31.79 7.68
CA GLY A 798 -27.73 -32.53 6.88
C GLY A 798 -26.30 -32.01 7.09
N ASP A 799 -25.32 -32.77 6.60
CA ASP A 799 -23.91 -32.41 6.75
C ASP A 799 -23.51 -31.29 5.76
N PRO A 800 -22.68 -30.32 6.19
CA PRO A 800 -22.08 -29.34 5.29
C PRO A 800 -21.30 -30.02 4.15
N THR A 801 -21.43 -29.51 2.93
CA THR A 801 -20.69 -30.02 1.76
C THR A 801 -19.71 -28.99 1.23
N VAL A 802 -18.48 -29.42 0.89
CA VAL A 802 -17.48 -28.55 0.26
C VAL A 802 -17.85 -28.31 -1.20
N VAL A 803 -18.25 -27.10 -1.56
CA VAL A 803 -18.65 -26.74 -2.94
C VAL A 803 -17.56 -26.06 -3.74
N ALA A 804 -16.54 -25.51 -3.07
CA ALA A 804 -15.35 -24.98 -3.73
C ALA A 804 -14.17 -24.92 -2.77
N THR A 805 -12.95 -25.04 -3.27
CA THR A 805 -11.72 -24.73 -2.51
C THR A 805 -11.00 -23.57 -3.19
N LEU A 806 -10.67 -22.53 -2.42
CA LEU A 806 -10.06 -21.32 -2.98
C LEU A 806 -8.61 -21.59 -3.43
N PRO A 807 -8.22 -21.20 -4.66
CA PRO A 807 -6.92 -21.52 -5.26
C PRO A 807 -5.81 -20.55 -4.86
N PHE A 808 -5.96 -19.79 -3.77
CA PHE A 808 -4.98 -18.81 -3.33
C PHE A 808 -3.93 -19.47 -2.46
N GLU A 809 -2.67 -19.33 -2.83
CA GLU A 809 -1.52 -19.74 -2.04
C GLU A 809 -0.72 -18.51 -1.59
N ALA A 810 -0.14 -18.57 -0.39
CA ALA A 810 0.78 -17.55 0.05
C ALA A 810 2.09 -17.68 -0.74
N SER A 811 2.58 -16.58 -1.32
CA SER A 811 3.95 -16.52 -1.81
C SER A 811 4.92 -16.50 -0.62
N GLY A 812 5.76 -17.52 -0.48
CA GLY A 812 6.76 -17.59 0.58
C GLY A 812 6.17 -17.79 1.98
N SER A 813 6.65 -17.02 2.97
CA SER A 813 6.16 -17.03 4.36
C SER A 813 5.01 -16.04 4.64
N GLY A 814 4.59 -15.29 3.61
CA GLY A 814 3.59 -14.22 3.76
C GLY A 814 2.26 -14.71 4.33
N GLN A 815 1.72 -13.99 5.31
CA GLN A 815 0.40 -14.32 5.84
C GLN A 815 -0.68 -13.75 4.91
N LEU A 816 -1.31 -14.64 4.15
CA LEU A 816 -2.42 -14.31 3.26
C LEU A 816 -3.74 -14.29 4.06
N SER A 817 -4.51 -13.21 3.94
CA SER A 817 -5.86 -13.11 4.51
C SER A 817 -6.88 -12.99 3.40
N ILE A 818 -7.86 -13.91 3.39
CA ILE A 818 -8.91 -13.95 2.38
C ILE A 818 -10.25 -13.68 3.06
N ARG A 819 -11.06 -12.83 2.43
CA ARG A 819 -12.48 -12.65 2.79
C ARG A 819 -13.30 -12.70 1.52
N CYS A 820 -14.38 -13.48 1.52
CA CYS A 820 -15.24 -13.62 0.36
C CYS A 820 -16.71 -13.29 0.65
N THR A 821 -17.44 -12.96 -0.41
CA THR A 821 -18.91 -12.92 -0.47
C THR A 821 -19.36 -13.87 -1.57
N ALA A 822 -20.46 -14.58 -1.33
CA ALA A 822 -21.06 -15.52 -2.28
C ALA A 822 -22.38 -14.95 -2.83
N THR A 823 -22.56 -15.00 -4.14
CA THR A 823 -23.82 -14.68 -4.81
C THR A 823 -24.15 -15.80 -5.80
N GLU A 824 -25.22 -16.54 -5.57
CA GLU A 824 -25.72 -17.56 -6.49
C GLU A 824 -26.86 -17.01 -7.35
N ARG A 825 -26.79 -17.30 -8.66
CA ARG A 825 -27.80 -16.96 -9.66
C ARG A 825 -28.07 -18.19 -10.53
N GLU A 826 -28.99 -18.08 -11.49
CA GLU A 826 -29.26 -19.17 -12.45
C GLU A 826 -28.00 -19.63 -13.20
N ALA A 827 -27.06 -18.72 -13.46
CA ALA A 827 -25.79 -19.02 -14.13
C ALA A 827 -24.74 -19.72 -13.24
N GLY A 828 -25.03 -19.92 -11.96
CA GLY A 828 -24.13 -20.54 -10.98
C GLY A 828 -23.74 -19.61 -9.82
N LEU A 829 -22.74 -20.05 -9.06
CA LEU A 829 -22.23 -19.35 -7.87
C LEU A 829 -21.05 -18.46 -8.24
N THR A 830 -21.10 -17.18 -7.86
CA THR A 830 -19.95 -16.26 -7.96
C THR A 830 -19.41 -15.96 -6.58
N LEU A 831 -18.11 -16.20 -6.38
CA LEU A 831 -17.39 -15.79 -5.17
C LEU A 831 -16.59 -14.53 -5.49
N LEU A 832 -16.88 -13.43 -4.77
CA LEU A 832 -16.03 -12.23 -4.80
C LEU A 832 -15.15 -12.23 -3.57
N CYS A 833 -13.84 -12.25 -3.77
CA CYS A 833 -12.86 -12.36 -2.70
C CYS A 833 -11.95 -11.14 -2.66
N THR A 834 -11.72 -10.61 -1.47
CA THR A 834 -10.59 -9.74 -1.15
C THR A 834 -9.44 -10.63 -0.70
N VAL A 835 -8.34 -10.60 -1.42
CA VAL A 835 -7.10 -11.28 -1.06
C VAL A 835 -6.12 -10.23 -0.58
N SER A 836 -5.73 -10.33 0.68
CA SER A 836 -4.83 -9.39 1.35
C SER A 836 -3.50 -10.05 1.64
N GLU A 837 -2.44 -9.37 1.24
CA GLU A 837 -1.07 -9.77 1.50
C GLU A 837 -0.45 -8.74 2.43
N ARG A 838 0.08 -9.23 3.56
CA ARG A 838 0.98 -8.41 4.38
C ARG A 838 2.30 -8.32 3.66
N MET A 839 2.78 -7.10 3.46
CA MET A 839 4.07 -6.83 2.86
C MET A 839 4.99 -6.19 3.90
N SER A 840 6.28 -6.49 3.80
CA SER A 840 7.30 -5.77 4.53
C SER A 840 8.52 -5.54 3.65
N ASP A 841 8.98 -4.29 3.63
CA ASP A 841 10.11 -3.86 2.83
C ASP A 841 11.03 -2.96 3.64
N ALA A 842 12.31 -2.92 3.27
CA ALA A 842 13.29 -2.00 3.84
C ALA A 842 13.13 -0.61 3.22
N TRP A 843 13.19 0.40 4.08
CA TRP A 843 13.13 1.81 3.73
C TRP A 843 14.28 2.54 4.41
N THR A 844 14.73 3.64 3.82
CA THR A 844 15.56 4.63 4.48
C THR A 844 14.80 5.93 4.72
N ILE A 845 15.19 6.63 5.77
CA ILE A 845 14.83 8.01 6.05
C ILE A 845 16.11 8.84 6.18
N GLU A 846 16.13 9.98 5.49
CA GLU A 846 17.19 11.00 5.53
C GLU A 846 16.60 12.31 6.06
N ASN A 847 17.44 13.21 6.58
CA ASN A 847 17.02 14.50 7.15
C ASN A 847 15.97 14.38 8.29
N PHE A 848 15.95 13.24 8.98
CA PHE A 848 14.99 12.96 10.05
C PHE A 848 15.34 13.66 11.38
N ASP A 849 16.60 14.05 11.57
CA ASP A 849 17.06 14.75 12.76
C ASP A 849 17.65 16.12 12.37
N PRO A 850 17.04 17.23 12.80
CA PRO A 850 17.52 18.58 12.48
C PRO A 850 18.89 18.90 13.08
N ASP A 851 19.37 18.13 14.06
CA ASP A 851 20.70 18.31 14.65
C ASP A 851 21.83 17.74 13.76
N ILE A 852 21.49 16.99 12.72
CA ILE A 852 22.42 16.40 11.75
C ILE A 852 22.50 17.32 10.53
N ARG A 853 23.65 17.98 10.34
CA ARG A 853 23.91 18.91 9.23
C ARG A 853 24.73 18.29 8.10
#